data_AF-A0A3D3ULS3-F1
#
_entry.id   AF-A0A3D3ULS3-F1
#
_cell.length_a   1.000
_cell.length_b   1.000
_cell.length_c   1.000
_cell.angle_alpha   90.00
_cell.angle_beta   90.00
_cell.angle_gamma   90.00
#
_symmetry.space_group_name_H-M   'P 1'
#
loop_
_entity.id
_entity.type
_entity.pdbx_description
1 polymer ?
#
loop_
_entity_poly.entity_id
_entity_poly.type
_entity_poly.pdbx_seq_one_letter_code
_entity_poly.pdbx_strand_id
1 'polypeptide(L)'
;MESFSMRLLPLFDWLLRTTLQAALLFCLIMLIKIIIRGRLPIRWHYCLWLLLLIRMATPWLPESKISIFNWVPRSIQHGGIIESISQSGDSRGMDFYMRAGIPEQQETEAEAAIVKFAKILPLLWLAGGVALAAYVGACNFRLWWLVIRERPLTDQKILDLLEDCKTEMGIRNILGIVTTDKVSSAALFGFIRPRLLLPAGMVETLTLKELRYVFMHELGHLRRRDIYIGWLMSFLQVLHWFNPLVWLAFYRIQSDRELACDALVLSYTPSDESKEYGRTIVSLLERFSRPQRLPSMAGILENKSQLKRRIKMIAKFKKTSRTRGAGAMLLLAALACVVLTNAYVAKADFIFGTPTNLGPLVNSPTWDGTPSITADGLSLFFNSQRSGGYGHYDVYVTTRGSTSDPWGEPVNLGPTVNTSALDGNTMISPDGLTLHFTSNRPGGHGGWDIYVTTRATTNDDWSTPVNLGSPVNTSDSDGDALVSANGLLLFFDSNRSGGYGSNDIYVSTRNSTDDSWGEPANLGSTVNSSALDASPNISADGLTLIFMSNRPGGSGAFDLWMTTRATTDDDWSTPVNLGPTVNTSAFDGTASISADGSTLYFMSGRSGGYGAHDLWQVSILPVVDLNGDGKVDFNDFRKLAQYWGQYDPSCDIAPLPSGDGIVDEKDLNLLAEHLLKELQPVAHWRLDEVEGSIAEDCIGNNDGTLNGNHVWKPTAGIVGGALEFDGIDDYISTPFILDPAAGSFSVFAWIKGGARGQMIISQKDSVDGRNTKLGCAWLWADSSYGRLITRLMHPPFHPLVSESVITDGQWHHVGLVYDLEGLHRYLYVDGVEVAKDTDPVGGVDSNGGLHFGTSKTLDAEAFWFGLIDDIRIYDEVLSAEEVADLAH
;
A
#
# COMPACT_ATOMS: atom_id res chain seq x y z
N MET A 1 -7.50 -19.65 13.83
CA MET A 1 -8.49 -18.56 13.62
C MET A 1 -7.80 -17.23 13.32
N GLU A 2 -6.71 -16.87 14.02
CA GLU A 2 -6.01 -15.60 13.80
C GLU A 2 -5.39 -15.47 12.39
N SER A 3 -4.69 -16.50 11.89
CA SER A 3 -4.15 -16.50 10.50
C SER A 3 -5.23 -16.28 9.42
N PHE A 4 -6.40 -16.91 9.56
CA PHE A 4 -7.51 -16.72 8.63
C PHE A 4 -8.14 -15.31 8.75
N SER A 5 -8.23 -14.76 9.96
CA SER A 5 -8.70 -13.39 10.18
C SER A 5 -7.73 -12.36 9.58
N MET A 6 -6.42 -12.58 9.68
CA MET A 6 -5.41 -11.69 9.09
C MET A 6 -5.49 -11.66 7.55
N ARG A 7 -5.76 -12.79 6.88
CA ARG A 7 -5.99 -12.80 5.41
C ARG A 7 -7.31 -12.14 4.98
N LEU A 8 -8.31 -12.08 5.87
CA LEU A 8 -9.59 -11.42 5.61
C LEU A 8 -9.55 -9.91 5.84
N LEU A 9 -8.58 -9.42 6.60
CA LEU A 9 -8.49 -8.03 7.02
C LEU A 9 -8.42 -7.05 5.83
N PRO A 10 -7.57 -7.26 4.79
CA PRO A 10 -7.49 -6.34 3.66
C PRO A 10 -8.80 -6.28 2.86
N LEU A 11 -9.47 -7.42 2.69
CA LEU A 11 -10.76 -7.50 1.99
C LEU A 11 -11.86 -6.78 2.77
N PHE A 12 -11.88 -6.95 4.10
CA PHE A 12 -12.85 -6.30 4.96
C PHE A 12 -12.61 -4.79 5.07
N ASP A 13 -11.35 -4.36 5.13
CA ASP A 13 -10.99 -2.94 5.09
C ASP A 13 -11.36 -2.29 3.75
N TRP A 14 -11.11 -2.96 2.62
CA TRP A 14 -11.62 -2.53 1.31
C TRP A 14 -13.16 -2.41 1.31
N LEU A 15 -13.86 -3.36 1.93
CA LEU A 15 -15.32 -3.33 2.03
C LEU A 15 -15.83 -2.15 2.88
N LEU A 16 -15.15 -1.84 3.99
CA LEU A 16 -15.50 -0.68 4.82
C LEU A 16 -15.31 0.63 4.05
N ARG A 17 -14.22 0.75 3.29
CA ARG A 17 -13.97 1.91 2.41
C ARG A 17 -15.06 2.07 1.36
N THR A 18 -15.38 1.01 0.64
CA THR A 18 -16.44 1.04 -0.39
C THR A 18 -17.82 1.32 0.22
N THR A 19 -18.08 0.85 1.45
CA THR A 19 -19.31 1.15 2.22
C THR A 19 -19.46 2.65 2.49
N LEU A 20 -18.39 3.31 2.93
CA LEU A 20 -18.39 4.74 3.22
C LEU A 20 -18.53 5.58 1.94
N GLN A 21 -17.79 5.20 0.88
CA GLN A 21 -17.91 5.83 -0.44
C GLN A 21 -19.32 5.67 -1.02
N ALA A 22 -19.94 4.50 -0.87
CA ALA A 22 -21.32 4.25 -1.30
C ALA A 22 -22.33 5.12 -0.55
N ALA A 23 -22.12 5.36 0.76
CA ALA A 23 -22.97 6.24 1.56
C ALA A 23 -22.88 7.71 1.07
N LEU A 24 -21.65 8.21 0.85
CA LEU A 24 -21.43 9.55 0.30
C LEU A 24 -22.09 9.72 -1.07
N LEU A 25 -21.90 8.73 -1.95
CA LEU A 25 -22.47 8.75 -3.28
C LEU A 25 -24.00 8.65 -3.27
N PHE A 26 -24.59 7.86 -2.36
CA PHE A 26 -26.03 7.84 -2.15
C PHE A 26 -26.56 9.24 -1.80
N CYS A 27 -25.92 9.93 -0.86
CA CYS A 27 -26.28 11.29 -0.46
C CYS A 27 -26.15 12.27 -1.64
N LEU A 28 -25.06 12.19 -2.41
CA LEU A 28 -24.83 13.02 -3.60
C LEU A 28 -25.92 12.80 -4.66
N ILE A 29 -26.23 11.53 -4.99
CA ILE A 29 -27.29 11.20 -5.97
C ILE A 29 -28.63 11.73 -5.48
N MET A 30 -28.93 11.62 -4.18
CA MET A 30 -30.15 12.17 -3.60
C MET A 30 -30.22 13.69 -3.72
N LEU A 31 -29.13 14.41 -3.43
CA LEU A 31 -29.04 15.87 -3.58
C LEU A 31 -29.23 16.28 -5.05
N ILE A 32 -28.53 15.63 -5.97
CA ILE A 32 -28.64 15.83 -7.42
C ILE A 32 -30.10 15.63 -7.87
N LYS A 33 -30.77 14.58 -7.39
CA LYS A 33 -32.18 14.32 -7.71
C LYS A 33 -33.13 15.38 -7.18
N ILE A 34 -32.82 16.02 -6.06
CA ILE A 34 -33.58 17.14 -5.51
C ILE A 34 -33.39 18.38 -6.40
N ILE A 35 -32.15 18.71 -6.75
CA ILE A 35 -31.80 19.89 -7.56
C ILE A 35 -32.41 19.80 -8.96
N ILE A 36 -32.33 18.63 -9.60
CA ILE A 36 -32.73 18.45 -11.00
C ILE A 36 -34.19 17.96 -11.12
N ARG A 37 -34.95 18.01 -10.02
CA ARG A 37 -36.33 17.55 -9.95
C ARG A 37 -37.20 18.27 -10.99
N GLY A 38 -37.73 17.50 -11.95
CA GLY A 38 -38.60 18.00 -13.02
C GLY A 38 -37.86 18.54 -14.26
N ARG A 39 -36.53 18.60 -14.25
CA ARG A 39 -35.71 18.97 -15.42
C ARG A 39 -35.20 17.77 -16.21
N LEU A 40 -34.98 16.63 -15.53
CA LEU A 40 -34.52 15.38 -16.15
C LEU A 40 -35.67 14.39 -16.40
N PRO A 41 -35.66 13.68 -17.55
CA PRO A 41 -36.53 12.53 -17.78
C PRO A 41 -36.29 11.41 -16.75
N ILE A 42 -37.35 10.69 -16.38
CA ILE A 42 -37.32 9.65 -15.34
C ILE A 42 -36.29 8.55 -15.61
N ARG A 43 -36.02 8.21 -16.88
CA ARG A 43 -34.99 7.23 -17.28
C ARG A 43 -33.60 7.59 -16.76
N TRP A 44 -33.25 8.87 -16.73
CA TRP A 44 -31.93 9.33 -16.28
C TRP A 44 -31.80 9.31 -14.76
N HIS A 45 -32.92 9.43 -14.04
CA HIS A 45 -32.92 9.20 -12.59
C HIS A 45 -32.56 7.75 -12.25
N TYR A 46 -32.94 6.80 -13.10
CA TYR A 46 -32.50 5.41 -12.95
C TYR A 46 -31.02 5.24 -13.32
N CYS A 47 -30.55 5.84 -14.43
CA CYS A 47 -29.14 5.74 -14.84
C CYS A 47 -28.15 6.30 -13.81
N LEU A 48 -28.52 7.34 -13.04
CA LEU A 48 -27.66 7.86 -11.96
C LEU A 48 -27.28 6.78 -10.94
N TRP A 49 -28.16 5.81 -10.69
CA TRP A 49 -27.88 4.72 -9.77
C TRP A 49 -26.86 3.70 -10.31
N LEU A 50 -26.65 3.65 -11.63
CA LEU A 50 -25.62 2.79 -12.20
C LEU A 50 -24.22 3.20 -11.73
N LEU A 51 -23.98 4.49 -11.50
CA LEU A 51 -22.70 4.97 -10.93
C LEU A 51 -22.45 4.39 -9.54
N LEU A 52 -23.49 4.32 -8.70
CA LEU A 52 -23.40 3.70 -7.38
C LEU A 52 -23.12 2.19 -7.47
N LEU A 53 -23.83 1.49 -8.36
CA LEU A 53 -23.63 0.05 -8.54
C LEU A 53 -22.26 -0.29 -9.11
N ILE A 54 -21.76 0.50 -10.08
CA ILE A 54 -20.41 0.34 -10.64
C ILE A 54 -19.38 0.56 -9.53
N ARG A 55 -19.46 1.68 -8.81
CA ARG A 55 -18.51 2.01 -7.74
C ARG A 55 -18.42 0.92 -6.66
N MET A 56 -19.55 0.33 -6.28
CA MET A 56 -19.59 -0.75 -5.29
C MET A 56 -19.09 -2.10 -5.83
N ALA A 57 -19.15 -2.31 -7.15
CA ALA A 57 -18.76 -3.58 -7.77
C ALA A 57 -17.29 -3.60 -8.22
N THR A 58 -16.70 -2.43 -8.49
CA THR A 58 -15.32 -2.32 -9.01
C THR A 58 -14.33 -2.09 -7.86
N PRO A 59 -13.39 -3.02 -7.61
CA PRO A 59 -12.38 -2.83 -6.57
C PRO A 59 -11.30 -1.81 -6.95
N TRP A 60 -11.04 -1.65 -8.26
CA TRP A 60 -10.03 -0.73 -8.79
C TRP A 60 -10.68 0.29 -9.73
N LEU A 61 -10.30 1.57 -9.57
CA LEU A 61 -10.73 2.70 -10.37
C LEU A 61 -9.56 3.69 -10.53
N PRO A 62 -9.48 4.41 -11.66
CA PRO A 62 -8.36 5.32 -11.94
C PRO A 62 -8.35 6.54 -11.00
N GLU A 63 -7.17 7.10 -10.72
CA GLU A 63 -7.02 8.28 -9.87
C GLU A 63 -7.29 9.60 -10.60
N SER A 64 -7.76 10.62 -9.90
CA SER A 64 -8.00 11.93 -10.52
C SER A 64 -8.02 13.11 -9.55
N LYS A 65 -7.45 14.24 -9.99
CA LYS A 65 -7.49 15.53 -9.27
C LYS A 65 -8.91 16.11 -9.14
N ILE A 66 -9.84 15.70 -10.01
CA ILE A 66 -11.25 16.12 -9.96
C ILE A 66 -12.15 15.16 -9.16
N SER A 67 -11.57 14.11 -8.55
CA SER A 67 -12.32 13.16 -7.75
C SER A 67 -12.97 13.84 -6.54
N ILE A 68 -14.26 13.57 -6.30
CA ILE A 68 -14.93 14.05 -5.08
C ILE A 68 -14.28 13.49 -3.81
N PHE A 69 -13.59 12.36 -3.93
CA PHE A 69 -12.91 11.75 -2.81
C PHE A 69 -11.69 12.55 -2.36
N ASN A 70 -11.13 13.47 -3.15
CA ASN A 70 -10.04 14.34 -2.68
C ASN A 70 -10.38 15.15 -1.40
N TRP A 71 -11.66 15.26 -1.04
CA TRP A 71 -12.13 15.93 0.18
C TRP A 71 -12.44 15.00 1.35
N VAL A 72 -12.24 13.69 1.19
CA VAL A 72 -12.37 12.71 2.27
C VAL A 72 -10.98 12.49 2.89
N PRO A 73 -10.82 12.49 4.23
CA PRO A 73 -9.53 12.28 4.90
C PRO A 73 -8.81 11.03 4.38
N ARG A 74 -7.49 11.14 4.14
CA ARG A 74 -6.68 10.06 3.53
C ARG A 74 -6.57 8.82 4.40
N SER A 75 -6.60 8.96 5.73
CA SER A 75 -6.71 7.84 6.69
C SER A 75 -7.92 6.93 6.44
N ILE A 76 -9.02 7.49 5.92
CA ILE A 76 -10.23 6.72 5.54
C ILE A 76 -10.08 6.10 4.14
N GLN A 77 -9.15 6.60 3.31
CA GLN A 77 -8.98 6.18 1.92
C GLN A 77 -7.93 5.08 1.73
N HIS A 78 -6.79 5.19 2.42
CA HIS A 78 -5.63 4.32 2.17
C HIS A 78 -5.61 3.04 3.02
N GLY A 79 -6.63 2.84 3.85
CA GLY A 79 -6.74 1.65 4.71
C GLY A 79 -6.21 1.95 6.10
N GLY A 80 -6.56 1.08 7.05
CA GLY A 80 -6.27 1.31 8.46
C GLY A 80 -7.45 1.87 9.23
N ILE A 81 -8.71 1.65 8.80
CA ILE A 81 -9.87 2.00 9.65
C ILE A 81 -9.85 1.18 10.94
N ILE A 82 -9.41 -0.08 10.86
CA ILE A 82 -9.26 -0.96 12.02
C ILE A 82 -8.04 -0.57 12.86
N GLU A 83 -6.94 -0.14 12.23
CA GLU A 83 -5.72 0.33 12.92
C GLU A 83 -5.95 1.69 13.59
N SER A 84 -6.59 2.64 12.91
CA SER A 84 -7.00 3.94 13.47
C SER A 84 -8.04 3.81 14.59
N ILE A 85 -8.99 2.87 14.54
CA ILE A 85 -9.88 2.58 15.68
C ILE A 85 -9.09 1.97 16.84
N SER A 86 -8.10 1.12 16.56
CA SER A 86 -7.20 0.53 17.56
C SER A 86 -6.27 1.57 18.19
N GLN A 87 -5.95 2.66 17.48
CA GLN A 87 -5.07 3.74 17.92
C GLN A 87 -5.81 5.03 18.30
N SER A 88 -7.15 5.05 18.24
CA SER A 88 -7.96 6.25 18.55
C SER A 88 -7.86 6.73 20.01
N GLY A 89 -7.15 6.00 20.88
CA GLY A 89 -6.75 6.44 22.21
C GLY A 89 -5.51 7.34 22.23
N ASP A 90 -4.66 7.28 21.20
CA ASP A 90 -3.34 7.94 21.20
C ASP A 90 -3.38 9.35 20.58
N SER A 91 -4.49 10.06 20.80
CA SER A 91 -4.58 11.50 20.52
C SER A 91 -3.76 12.33 21.52
N ARG A 92 -2.93 11.69 22.36
CA ARG A 92 -2.13 12.30 23.44
C ARG A 92 -0.70 12.66 23.05
N GLY A 93 -0.31 12.49 21.78
CA GLY A 93 0.96 13.03 21.28
C GLY A 93 1.11 14.56 21.43
N MET A 94 0.01 15.27 21.74
CA MET A 94 0.00 16.72 21.95
C MET A 94 0.16 17.15 23.43
N ASP A 95 -0.14 16.30 24.42
CA ASP A 95 -0.08 16.75 25.83
C ASP A 95 1.36 16.96 26.31
N PHE A 96 2.34 16.34 25.63
CA PHE A 96 3.75 16.43 26.00
C PHE A 96 4.45 17.69 25.50
N TYR A 97 3.95 18.31 24.43
CA TYR A 97 4.49 19.58 23.90
C TYR A 97 4.03 20.81 24.71
N MET A 98 3.00 20.70 25.57
CA MET A 98 2.42 21.87 26.25
C MET A 98 2.24 21.76 27.77
N ARG A 99 2.34 20.59 28.44
CA ARG A 99 2.21 20.53 29.90
C ARG A 99 3.10 19.49 30.58
N ALA A 100 3.95 20.00 31.47
CA ALA A 100 4.62 19.24 32.50
C ALA A 100 3.67 18.41 33.39
N GLY A 101 3.97 17.10 33.52
CA GLY A 101 3.77 16.25 34.69
C GLY A 101 2.35 15.72 35.02
N ILE A 102 2.16 14.38 34.95
CA ILE A 102 1.55 13.45 35.95
C ILE A 102 1.46 12.01 35.33
N PRO A 103 1.58 10.90 36.09
CA PRO A 103 1.69 9.53 35.54
C PRO A 103 0.35 8.85 35.22
N GLU A 104 0.41 7.95 34.23
CA GLU A 104 -0.65 7.16 33.59
C GLU A 104 -0.69 5.73 34.17
N GLN A 105 -1.83 5.28 34.71
CA GLN A 105 -1.94 3.87 35.17
C GLN A 105 -3.35 3.26 35.17
N GLN A 106 -4.29 3.73 34.32
CA GLN A 106 -5.67 3.20 34.37
C GLN A 106 -6.36 2.84 33.03
N GLU A 107 -5.72 2.96 31.87
CA GLU A 107 -6.41 2.80 30.57
C GLU A 107 -6.17 1.46 29.81
N THR A 108 -5.28 0.59 30.31
CA THR A 108 -4.74 -0.56 29.53
C THR A 108 -5.74 -1.71 29.29
N GLU A 109 -6.79 -1.87 30.10
CA GLU A 109 -7.76 -2.97 29.94
C GLU A 109 -8.83 -2.70 28.85
N ALA A 110 -9.22 -1.44 28.66
CA ALA A 110 -10.25 -1.08 27.68
C ALA A 110 -9.72 -1.17 26.24
N GLU A 111 -8.47 -0.74 26.03
CA GLU A 111 -7.79 -0.76 24.73
C GLU A 111 -7.57 -2.18 24.22
N ALA A 112 -7.14 -3.09 25.10
CA ALA A 112 -6.97 -4.50 24.77
C ALA A 112 -8.29 -5.18 24.34
N ALA A 113 -9.43 -4.72 24.87
CA ALA A 113 -10.75 -5.22 24.49
C ALA A 113 -11.19 -4.71 23.11
N ILE A 114 -10.89 -3.45 22.77
CA ILE A 114 -11.21 -2.83 21.47
C ILE A 114 -10.43 -3.53 20.35
N VAL A 115 -9.13 -3.79 20.54
CA VAL A 115 -8.29 -4.50 19.57
C VAL A 115 -8.79 -5.93 19.33
N LYS A 116 -9.16 -6.65 20.40
CA LYS A 116 -9.75 -8.00 20.28
C LYS A 116 -11.06 -7.97 19.52
N PHE A 117 -11.93 -7.00 19.79
CA PHE A 117 -13.21 -6.85 19.08
C PHE A 117 -12.98 -6.54 17.59
N ALA A 118 -12.02 -5.67 17.27
CA ALA A 118 -11.70 -5.29 15.91
C ALA A 118 -11.22 -6.49 15.06
N LYS A 119 -10.45 -7.41 15.65
CA LYS A 119 -10.00 -8.65 15.00
C LYS A 119 -11.12 -9.67 14.73
N ILE A 120 -12.28 -9.55 15.38
CA ILE A 120 -13.43 -10.47 15.23
C ILE A 120 -14.42 -9.99 14.16
N LEU A 121 -14.45 -8.69 13.87
CA LEU A 121 -15.36 -8.07 12.88
C LEU A 121 -15.34 -8.74 11.49
N PRO A 122 -14.17 -9.06 10.88
CA PRO A 122 -14.14 -9.72 9.57
C PRO A 122 -14.81 -11.10 9.58
N LEU A 123 -14.67 -11.85 10.68
CA LEU A 123 -15.26 -13.18 10.83
C LEU A 123 -16.78 -13.09 10.99
N LEU A 124 -17.27 -12.12 11.78
CA LEU A 124 -18.70 -11.85 11.92
C LEU A 124 -19.33 -11.41 10.59
N TRP A 125 -18.62 -10.55 9.85
CA TRP A 125 -19.04 -10.13 8.52
C TRP A 125 -19.16 -11.32 7.56
N LEU A 126 -18.14 -12.18 7.51
CA LEU A 126 -18.13 -13.37 6.65
C LEU A 126 -19.27 -14.33 7.01
N ALA A 127 -19.48 -14.59 8.30
CA ALA A 127 -20.57 -15.44 8.77
C ALA A 127 -21.96 -14.91 8.35
N GLY A 128 -22.18 -13.60 8.50
CA GLY A 128 -23.42 -12.95 8.06
C GLY A 128 -23.60 -12.98 6.54
N GLY A 129 -22.52 -12.75 5.79
CA GLY A 129 -22.50 -12.83 4.33
C GLY A 129 -22.84 -14.23 3.82
N VAL A 130 -22.21 -15.27 4.38
CA VAL A 130 -22.49 -16.68 4.02
C VAL A 130 -23.93 -17.06 4.36
N ALA A 131 -24.44 -16.67 5.53
CA ALA A 131 -25.82 -16.96 5.91
C ALA A 131 -26.84 -16.30 4.96
N LEU A 132 -26.62 -15.03 4.60
CA LEU A 132 -27.49 -14.33 3.66
C LEU A 132 -27.37 -14.87 2.23
N ALA A 133 -26.16 -15.21 1.77
CA ALA A 133 -25.92 -15.83 0.48
C ALA A 133 -26.62 -17.19 0.37
N ALA A 134 -26.52 -18.03 1.41
CA ALA A 134 -27.19 -19.32 1.46
C ALA A 134 -28.72 -19.16 1.44
N TYR A 135 -29.25 -18.19 2.18
CA TYR A 135 -30.69 -17.87 2.16
C TYR A 135 -31.16 -17.43 0.75
N VAL A 136 -30.47 -16.46 0.14
CA VAL A 136 -30.79 -15.95 -1.21
C VAL A 136 -30.68 -17.06 -2.26
N GLY A 137 -29.63 -17.89 -2.17
CA GLY A 137 -29.41 -19.04 -3.03
C GLY A 137 -30.50 -20.10 -2.89
N ALA A 138 -30.86 -20.46 -1.66
CA ALA A 138 -31.92 -21.43 -1.39
C ALA A 138 -33.30 -20.95 -1.86
N CYS A 139 -33.62 -19.67 -1.68
CA CYS A 139 -34.85 -19.07 -2.19
C CYS A 139 -34.93 -19.14 -3.72
N ASN A 140 -33.85 -18.74 -4.41
CA ASN A 140 -33.78 -18.77 -5.87
C ASN A 140 -33.79 -20.20 -6.42
N PHE A 141 -33.06 -21.13 -5.79
CA PHE A 141 -33.05 -22.54 -6.18
C PHE A 141 -34.42 -23.18 -5.98
N ARG A 142 -35.09 -22.94 -4.85
CA ARG A 142 -36.44 -23.42 -4.59
C ARG A 142 -37.43 -22.91 -5.64
N LEU A 143 -37.37 -21.63 -6.00
CA LEU A 143 -38.23 -21.06 -7.03
C LEU A 143 -37.92 -21.66 -8.40
N TRP A 144 -36.64 -21.79 -8.76
CA TRP A 144 -36.21 -22.44 -10.00
C TRP A 144 -36.75 -23.87 -10.10
N TRP A 145 -36.62 -24.64 -9.03
CA TRP A 145 -37.11 -26.01 -8.93
C TRP A 145 -38.63 -26.11 -9.08
N LEU A 146 -39.37 -25.15 -8.54
CA LEU A 146 -40.83 -25.11 -8.69
C LEU A 146 -41.23 -24.75 -10.12
N VAL A 147 -40.59 -23.75 -10.72
CA VAL A 147 -40.91 -23.25 -12.07
C VAL A 147 -40.54 -24.24 -13.17
N ILE A 148 -39.48 -25.03 -13.02
CA ILE A 148 -39.06 -25.99 -14.05
C ILE A 148 -40.05 -27.16 -14.21
N ARG A 149 -40.87 -27.41 -13.19
CA ARG A 149 -41.88 -28.48 -13.16
C ARG A 149 -43.24 -28.06 -13.71
N GLU A 150 -43.47 -26.76 -13.90
CA GLU A 150 -44.72 -26.23 -14.44
C GLU A 150 -44.78 -26.38 -15.95
N ARG A 151 -45.99 -26.56 -16.48
CA ARG A 151 -46.21 -26.70 -17.93
C ARG A 151 -46.16 -25.34 -18.62
N PRO A 152 -45.53 -25.23 -19.80
CA PRO A 152 -45.57 -24.00 -20.58
C PRO A 152 -47.01 -23.71 -21.04
N LEU A 153 -47.35 -22.43 -21.15
CA LEU A 153 -48.64 -22.00 -21.70
C LEU A 153 -48.70 -22.35 -23.20
N THR A 154 -49.77 -23.01 -23.63
CA THR A 154 -49.96 -23.46 -25.03
C THR A 154 -51.07 -22.70 -25.76
N ASP A 155 -51.69 -21.68 -25.15
CA ASP A 155 -52.74 -20.89 -25.82
C ASP A 155 -52.13 -20.01 -26.91
N GLN A 156 -52.44 -20.37 -28.16
CA GLN A 156 -51.90 -19.70 -29.35
C GLN A 156 -52.24 -18.21 -29.39
N LYS A 157 -53.44 -17.79 -28.95
CA LYS A 157 -53.84 -16.37 -29.00
C LYS A 157 -52.95 -15.49 -28.13
N ILE A 158 -52.51 -16.04 -26.99
CA ILE A 158 -51.70 -15.32 -26.00
C ILE A 158 -50.23 -15.32 -26.44
N LEU A 159 -49.78 -16.42 -27.03
CA LEU A 159 -48.45 -16.52 -27.62
C LEU A 159 -48.30 -15.54 -28.80
N ASP A 160 -49.31 -15.45 -29.67
CA ASP A 160 -49.34 -14.48 -30.78
C ASP A 160 -49.31 -13.04 -30.25
N LEU A 161 -50.12 -12.73 -29.21
CA LEU A 161 -50.12 -11.41 -28.57
C LEU A 161 -48.74 -11.04 -27.97
N LEU A 162 -48.05 -12.01 -27.35
CA LEU A 162 -46.70 -11.79 -26.84
C LEU A 162 -45.71 -11.52 -27.98
N GLU A 163 -45.81 -12.26 -29.08
CA GLU A 163 -44.92 -12.09 -30.23
C GLU A 163 -45.14 -10.75 -30.93
N ASP A 164 -46.39 -10.28 -31.01
CA ASP A 164 -46.73 -8.94 -31.48
C ASP A 164 -46.08 -7.86 -30.60
N CYS A 165 -46.17 -8.00 -29.27
CA CYS A 165 -45.54 -7.07 -28.33
C CYS A 165 -44.00 -7.10 -28.44
N LYS A 166 -43.39 -8.29 -28.61
CA LYS A 166 -41.95 -8.43 -28.83
C LYS A 166 -41.50 -7.74 -30.11
N THR A 167 -42.29 -7.88 -31.18
CA THR A 167 -42.01 -7.24 -32.48
C THR A 167 -42.11 -5.73 -32.36
N GLU A 168 -43.16 -5.21 -31.71
CA GLU A 168 -43.35 -3.77 -31.43
C GLU A 168 -42.19 -3.19 -30.60
N MET A 169 -41.71 -3.94 -29.60
CA MET A 169 -40.59 -3.54 -28.75
C MET A 169 -39.21 -3.96 -29.27
N GLY A 170 -39.11 -4.54 -30.48
CA GLY A 170 -37.84 -4.94 -31.10
C GLY A 170 -37.01 -5.97 -30.29
N ILE A 171 -37.67 -6.89 -29.58
CA ILE A 171 -37.02 -7.89 -28.73
C ILE A 171 -36.90 -9.22 -29.49
N ARG A 172 -35.68 -9.73 -29.63
CA ARG A 172 -35.38 -10.99 -30.34
C ARG A 172 -35.20 -12.20 -29.42
N ASN A 173 -35.23 -11.99 -28.10
CA ASN A 173 -34.99 -13.04 -27.12
C ASN A 173 -36.08 -14.12 -27.14
N ILE A 174 -35.68 -15.38 -26.99
CA ILE A 174 -36.61 -16.49 -26.79
C ILE A 174 -37.16 -16.39 -25.36
N LEU A 175 -38.47 -16.20 -25.23
CA LEU A 175 -39.16 -16.05 -23.96
C LEU A 175 -40.23 -17.14 -23.84
N GLY A 176 -40.10 -18.01 -22.83
CA GLY A 176 -41.14 -18.99 -22.51
C GLY A 176 -42.14 -18.40 -21.51
N ILE A 177 -43.44 -18.67 -21.70
CA ILE A 177 -44.49 -18.29 -20.75
C ILE A 177 -44.86 -19.50 -19.89
N VAL A 178 -44.94 -19.28 -18.57
CA VAL A 178 -45.39 -20.29 -17.60
C VAL A 178 -46.46 -19.67 -16.71
N THR A 179 -47.62 -20.32 -16.59
CA THR A 179 -48.63 -19.97 -15.61
C THR A 179 -48.39 -20.73 -14.31
N THR A 180 -48.33 -20.03 -13.17
CA THR A 180 -48.08 -20.65 -11.87
C THR A 180 -48.81 -19.93 -10.75
N ASP A 181 -49.24 -20.66 -9.73
CA ASP A 181 -49.82 -20.12 -8.50
C ASP A 181 -48.73 -19.63 -7.52
N LYS A 182 -47.44 -19.84 -7.85
CA LYS A 182 -46.30 -19.51 -6.99
C LYS A 182 -45.86 -18.05 -7.05
N VAL A 183 -46.32 -17.31 -8.06
CA VAL A 183 -46.07 -15.86 -8.16
C VAL A 183 -47.38 -15.10 -8.01
N SER A 184 -47.34 -14.03 -7.23
CA SER A 184 -48.52 -13.18 -7.00
C SER A 184 -48.70 -12.14 -8.09
N SER A 185 -47.66 -11.76 -8.82
CA SER A 185 -47.74 -10.83 -9.97
C SER A 185 -46.97 -11.40 -11.16
N ALA A 186 -47.20 -10.83 -12.35
CA ALA A 186 -46.35 -11.10 -13.50
C ALA A 186 -44.89 -10.76 -13.16
N ALA A 187 -43.96 -11.63 -13.57
CA ALA A 187 -42.55 -11.46 -13.27
C ALA A 187 -41.65 -12.20 -14.26
N LEU A 188 -40.46 -11.64 -14.49
CA LEU A 188 -39.39 -12.31 -15.23
C LEU A 188 -38.47 -13.08 -14.30
N PHE A 189 -38.19 -14.34 -14.65
CA PHE A 189 -37.32 -15.23 -13.88
C PHE A 189 -36.29 -15.95 -14.76
N GLY A 190 -35.03 -15.97 -14.31
CA GLY A 190 -33.92 -16.71 -14.96
C GLY A 190 -32.83 -15.81 -15.55
N PHE A 191 -31.57 -16.23 -15.43
CA PHE A 191 -30.38 -15.46 -15.85
C PHE A 191 -30.04 -15.64 -17.35
N ILE A 192 -29.96 -16.89 -17.83
CA ILE A 192 -29.52 -17.21 -19.22
C ILE A 192 -30.71 -17.30 -20.19
N ARG A 193 -31.81 -17.94 -19.76
CA ARG A 193 -33.06 -18.10 -20.53
C ARG A 193 -34.22 -17.59 -19.69
N PRO A 194 -34.55 -16.29 -19.74
CA PRO A 194 -35.62 -15.73 -18.94
C PRO A 194 -36.96 -16.35 -19.32
N ARG A 195 -37.79 -16.63 -18.31
CA ARG A 195 -39.16 -17.09 -18.44
C ARG A 195 -40.10 -16.05 -17.86
N LEU A 196 -41.22 -15.81 -18.54
CA LEU A 196 -42.29 -14.95 -18.07
C LEU A 196 -43.26 -15.80 -17.23
N LEU A 197 -43.34 -15.48 -15.94
CA LEU A 197 -44.22 -16.13 -15.00
C LEU A 197 -45.51 -15.31 -14.89
N LEU A 198 -46.65 -15.95 -15.11
CA LEU A 198 -47.98 -15.35 -14.94
C LEU A 198 -48.72 -16.03 -13.78
N PRO A 199 -49.33 -15.26 -12.86
CA PRO A 199 -50.18 -15.82 -11.81
C PRO A 199 -51.33 -16.67 -12.38
N ALA A 200 -51.65 -17.77 -11.70
CA ALA A 200 -52.82 -18.59 -12.03
C ALA A 200 -54.10 -17.73 -12.03
N GLY A 201 -54.92 -17.86 -13.08
CA GLY A 201 -56.15 -17.07 -13.28
C GLY A 201 -55.96 -15.66 -13.87
N MET A 202 -54.71 -15.16 -14.03
CA MET A 202 -54.47 -13.84 -14.65
C MET A 202 -54.95 -13.78 -16.09
N VAL A 203 -54.66 -14.84 -16.85
CA VAL A 203 -55.05 -14.99 -18.25
C VAL A 203 -56.57 -15.04 -18.43
N GLU A 204 -57.28 -15.64 -17.47
CA GLU A 204 -58.72 -15.85 -17.53
C GLU A 204 -59.53 -14.61 -17.10
N THR A 205 -58.90 -13.73 -16.31
CA THR A 205 -59.56 -12.56 -15.69
C THR A 205 -59.30 -11.25 -16.39
N LEU A 206 -58.19 -11.13 -17.13
CA LEU A 206 -57.82 -9.92 -17.87
C LEU A 206 -58.28 -10.00 -19.32
N THR A 207 -58.70 -8.86 -19.86
CA THR A 207 -58.96 -8.73 -21.29
C THR A 207 -57.64 -8.79 -22.09
N LEU A 208 -57.69 -9.15 -23.37
CA LEU A 208 -56.50 -9.16 -24.24
C LEU A 208 -55.78 -7.80 -24.27
N LYS A 209 -56.52 -6.69 -24.17
CA LYS A 209 -55.95 -5.35 -24.12
C LYS A 209 -55.20 -5.08 -22.80
N GLU A 210 -55.74 -5.53 -21.67
CA GLU A 210 -55.07 -5.44 -20.37
C GLU A 210 -53.83 -6.36 -20.32
N LEU A 211 -53.93 -7.56 -20.87
CA LEU A 211 -52.81 -8.51 -20.94
C LEU A 211 -51.67 -7.96 -21.83
N ARG A 212 -52.01 -7.26 -22.92
CA ARG A 212 -51.03 -6.52 -23.74
C ARG A 212 -50.22 -5.53 -22.91
N TYR A 213 -50.87 -4.74 -22.06
CA TYR A 213 -50.17 -3.78 -21.20
C TYR A 213 -49.24 -4.45 -20.18
N VAL A 214 -49.63 -5.64 -19.66
CA VAL A 214 -48.75 -6.46 -18.80
C VAL A 214 -47.52 -6.94 -19.58
N PHE A 215 -47.71 -7.48 -20.78
CA PHE A 215 -46.59 -7.95 -21.60
C PHE A 215 -45.64 -6.82 -21.98
N MET A 216 -46.16 -5.66 -22.39
CA MET A 216 -45.31 -4.50 -22.70
C MET A 216 -44.50 -4.04 -21.48
N HIS A 217 -45.05 -4.13 -20.27
CA HIS A 217 -44.35 -3.80 -19.03
C HIS A 217 -43.20 -4.79 -18.75
N GLU A 218 -43.48 -6.10 -18.74
CA GLU A 218 -42.46 -7.11 -18.46
C GLU A 218 -41.37 -7.13 -19.55
N LEU A 219 -41.75 -7.03 -20.82
CA LEU A 219 -40.81 -6.88 -21.94
C LEU A 219 -39.95 -5.62 -21.81
N GLY A 220 -40.47 -4.56 -21.18
CA GLY A 220 -39.72 -3.35 -20.85
C GLY A 220 -38.53 -3.63 -19.91
N HIS A 221 -38.73 -4.45 -18.87
CA HIS A 221 -37.65 -4.90 -17.99
C HIS A 221 -36.61 -5.75 -18.73
N LEU A 222 -37.06 -6.64 -19.62
CA LEU A 222 -36.16 -7.47 -20.42
C LEU A 222 -35.28 -6.62 -21.37
N ARG A 223 -35.89 -5.67 -22.08
CA ARG A 223 -35.17 -4.78 -23.01
C ARG A 223 -34.13 -3.91 -22.31
N ARG A 224 -34.43 -3.47 -21.07
CA ARG A 224 -33.51 -2.68 -20.24
C ARG A 224 -32.51 -3.51 -19.46
N ARG A 225 -32.55 -4.84 -19.58
CA ARG A 225 -31.64 -5.76 -18.87
C ARG A 225 -31.76 -5.67 -17.34
N ASP A 226 -32.95 -5.33 -16.84
CA ASP A 226 -33.21 -5.09 -15.42
C ASP A 226 -33.01 -6.36 -14.55
N ILE A 227 -33.09 -7.56 -15.16
CA ILE A 227 -32.81 -8.84 -14.48
C ILE A 227 -31.35 -8.88 -13.99
N TYR A 228 -30.38 -8.50 -14.83
CA TYR A 228 -28.96 -8.52 -14.47
C TYR A 228 -28.64 -7.53 -13.37
N ILE A 229 -29.26 -6.34 -13.41
CA ILE A 229 -29.15 -5.35 -12.33
C ILE A 229 -29.73 -5.91 -11.02
N GLY A 230 -30.83 -6.66 -11.07
CA GLY A 230 -31.41 -7.34 -9.90
C GLY A 230 -30.46 -8.37 -9.27
N TRP A 231 -29.73 -9.14 -10.09
CA TRP A 231 -28.69 -10.06 -9.63
C TRP A 231 -27.49 -9.33 -9.02
N LEU A 232 -26.98 -8.29 -9.69
CA LEU A 232 -25.90 -7.46 -9.16
C LEU A 232 -26.27 -6.84 -7.79
N MET A 233 -27.49 -6.29 -7.68
CA MET A 233 -27.99 -5.77 -6.40
C MET A 233 -28.07 -6.87 -5.34
N SER A 234 -28.51 -8.08 -5.69
CA SER A 234 -28.58 -9.20 -4.74
C SER A 234 -27.18 -9.59 -4.23
N PHE A 235 -26.18 -9.61 -5.11
CA PHE A 235 -24.78 -9.87 -4.75
C PHE A 235 -24.21 -8.77 -3.85
N LEU A 236 -24.36 -7.50 -4.24
CA LEU A 236 -23.90 -6.36 -3.44
C LEU A 236 -24.63 -6.28 -2.08
N GLN A 237 -25.88 -6.70 -2.00
CA GLN A 237 -26.64 -6.76 -0.75
C GLN A 237 -26.10 -7.82 0.21
N VAL A 238 -25.57 -8.92 -0.32
CA VAL A 238 -24.86 -9.94 0.47
C VAL A 238 -23.56 -9.39 1.04
N LEU A 239 -22.78 -8.68 0.21
CA LEU A 239 -21.50 -8.09 0.65
C LEU A 239 -21.71 -7.00 1.72
N HIS A 240 -22.68 -6.11 1.49
CA HIS A 240 -22.98 -4.96 2.37
C HIS A 240 -24.20 -5.21 3.26
N TRP A 241 -24.42 -6.46 3.71
CA TRP A 241 -25.64 -6.85 4.43
C TRP A 241 -25.90 -6.02 5.70
N PHE A 242 -24.83 -5.52 6.33
CA PHE A 242 -24.88 -4.70 7.54
C PHE A 242 -25.17 -3.21 7.28
N ASN A 243 -25.11 -2.74 6.03
CA ASN A 243 -25.17 -1.30 5.70
C ASN A 243 -26.61 -0.82 5.38
N PRO A 244 -27.32 -0.15 6.30
CA PRO A 244 -28.71 0.29 6.09
C PRO A 244 -28.88 1.29 4.95
N LEU A 245 -27.86 2.08 4.60
CA LEU A 245 -27.93 3.04 3.50
C LEU A 245 -27.91 2.33 2.14
N VAL A 246 -27.19 1.22 2.01
CA VAL A 246 -27.23 0.38 0.81
C VAL A 246 -28.62 -0.24 0.64
N TRP A 247 -29.23 -0.74 1.73
CA TRP A 247 -30.61 -1.23 1.70
C TRP A 247 -31.60 -0.14 1.26
N LEU A 248 -31.45 1.08 1.79
CA LEU A 248 -32.27 2.22 1.39
C LEU A 248 -32.03 2.61 -0.07
N ALA A 249 -30.77 2.61 -0.53
CA ALA A 249 -30.41 2.86 -1.92
C ALA A 249 -31.10 1.85 -2.83
N PHE A 250 -31.03 0.56 -2.52
CA PHE A 250 -31.63 -0.51 -3.33
C PHE A 250 -33.15 -0.42 -3.38
N TYR A 251 -33.80 -0.06 -2.27
CA TYR A 251 -35.22 0.26 -2.26
C TYR A 251 -35.57 1.44 -3.20
N ARG A 252 -34.72 2.47 -3.26
CA ARG A 252 -34.92 3.61 -4.19
C ARG A 252 -34.62 3.25 -5.64
N ILE A 253 -33.60 2.42 -5.90
CA ILE A 253 -33.28 1.90 -7.24
C ILE A 253 -34.48 1.13 -7.79
N GLN A 254 -35.05 0.23 -6.98
CA GLN A 254 -36.22 -0.54 -7.37
C GLN A 254 -37.41 0.36 -7.70
N SER A 255 -37.70 1.37 -6.86
CA SER A 255 -38.78 2.34 -7.14
C SER A 255 -38.56 3.14 -8.44
N ASP A 256 -37.34 3.57 -8.73
CA ASP A 256 -37.04 4.33 -9.95
C ASP A 256 -37.00 3.42 -11.19
N ARG A 257 -36.67 2.13 -11.02
CA ARG A 257 -36.70 1.11 -12.07
C ARG A 257 -38.11 0.91 -12.63
N GLU A 258 -39.11 0.80 -11.75
CA GLU A 258 -40.52 0.66 -12.14
C GLU A 258 -41.03 1.89 -12.89
N LEU A 259 -40.69 3.09 -12.42
CA LEU A 259 -41.03 4.34 -13.11
C LEU A 259 -40.39 4.45 -14.49
N ALA A 260 -39.14 4.00 -14.63
CA ALA A 260 -38.46 3.97 -15.92
C ALA A 260 -39.05 2.91 -16.87
N CYS A 261 -39.59 1.81 -16.33
CA CYS A 261 -40.28 0.79 -17.10
C CYS A 261 -41.62 1.35 -17.63
N ASP A 262 -42.44 1.92 -16.76
CA ASP A 262 -43.69 2.60 -17.15
C ASP A 262 -43.46 3.67 -18.23
N ALA A 263 -42.40 4.48 -18.08
CA ALA A 263 -42.06 5.51 -19.06
C ALA A 263 -41.64 4.94 -20.43
N LEU A 264 -41.04 3.74 -20.44
CA LEU A 264 -40.71 3.04 -21.68
C LEU A 264 -41.99 2.53 -22.35
N VAL A 265 -42.90 1.90 -21.60
CA VAL A 265 -44.19 1.42 -22.14
C VAL A 265 -44.98 2.57 -22.75
N LEU A 266 -45.13 3.68 -22.03
CA LEU A 266 -45.83 4.87 -22.51
C LEU A 266 -45.17 5.53 -23.74
N SER A 267 -43.92 5.20 -24.07
CA SER A 267 -43.28 5.65 -25.30
C SER A 267 -43.78 4.90 -26.54
N TYR A 268 -44.22 3.65 -26.36
CA TYR A 268 -44.82 2.77 -27.37
C TYR A 268 -46.35 2.93 -27.45
N THR A 269 -46.99 3.26 -26.33
CA THR A 269 -48.45 3.44 -26.26
C THR A 269 -48.91 4.80 -26.83
N PRO A 270 -50.02 4.85 -27.57
CA PRO A 270 -50.71 6.10 -27.93
C PRO A 270 -51.10 6.94 -26.71
N SER A 271 -51.16 8.27 -26.86
CA SER A 271 -51.38 9.21 -25.74
C SER A 271 -52.77 9.12 -25.10
N ASP A 272 -53.76 8.68 -25.86
CA ASP A 272 -55.13 8.40 -25.43
C ASP A 272 -55.24 7.11 -24.60
N GLU A 273 -54.37 6.14 -24.85
CA GLU A 273 -54.33 4.84 -24.15
C GLU A 273 -53.57 4.87 -22.81
N SER A 274 -52.87 5.96 -22.48
CA SER A 274 -52.09 6.09 -21.24
C SER A 274 -52.94 5.96 -19.97
N LYS A 275 -54.22 6.38 -20.02
CA LYS A 275 -55.17 6.24 -18.91
C LYS A 275 -55.59 4.79 -18.69
N GLU A 276 -55.75 4.03 -19.77
CA GLU A 276 -56.11 2.62 -19.72
C GLU A 276 -54.96 1.80 -19.14
N TYR A 277 -53.73 2.03 -19.61
CA TYR A 277 -52.51 1.45 -19.02
C TYR A 277 -52.45 1.70 -17.50
N GLY A 278 -52.66 2.95 -17.07
CA GLY A 278 -52.66 3.30 -15.65
C GLY A 278 -53.74 2.57 -14.84
N ARG A 279 -54.94 2.37 -15.41
CA ARG A 279 -56.01 1.58 -14.78
C ARG A 279 -55.66 0.11 -14.70
N THR A 280 -55.02 -0.45 -15.73
CA THR A 280 -54.57 -1.85 -15.73
C THR A 280 -53.56 -2.11 -14.62
N ILE A 281 -52.58 -1.22 -14.42
CA ILE A 281 -51.60 -1.34 -13.31
C ILE A 281 -52.29 -1.30 -11.93
N VAL A 282 -53.27 -0.41 -11.74
CA VAL A 282 -54.04 -0.34 -10.47
C VAL A 282 -54.88 -1.61 -10.27
N SER A 283 -55.57 -2.08 -11.31
CA SER A 283 -56.37 -3.31 -11.28
C SER A 283 -55.52 -4.55 -10.94
N LEU A 284 -54.32 -4.65 -11.53
CA LEU A 284 -53.36 -5.71 -11.22
C LEU A 284 -52.94 -5.67 -9.75
N LEU A 285 -52.63 -4.48 -9.25
CA LEU A 285 -52.23 -4.30 -7.85
C LEU A 285 -53.35 -4.64 -6.86
N GLU A 286 -54.61 -4.32 -7.18
CA GLU A 286 -55.76 -4.65 -6.34
C GLU A 286 -56.11 -6.14 -6.34
N ARG A 287 -56.03 -6.80 -7.52
CA ARG A 287 -56.48 -8.18 -7.70
C ARG A 287 -55.41 -9.22 -7.38
N PHE A 288 -54.14 -8.87 -7.55
CA PHE A 288 -53.04 -9.83 -7.54
C PHE A 288 -51.93 -9.50 -6.50
N SER A 289 -51.95 -8.34 -5.81
CA SER A 289 -50.95 -8.09 -4.75
C SER A 289 -51.19 -8.91 -3.49
N ARG A 290 -50.40 -9.97 -3.30
CA ARG A 290 -50.06 -10.51 -1.98
C ARG A 290 -48.59 -10.21 -1.67
N PRO A 291 -48.23 -9.81 -0.44
CA PRO A 291 -46.85 -9.49 -0.11
C PRO A 291 -46.02 -10.78 -0.04
N GLN A 292 -45.16 -11.01 -1.02
CA GLN A 292 -44.14 -12.05 -0.96
C GLN A 292 -42.79 -11.45 -1.35
N ARG A 293 -41.80 -11.51 -0.45
CA ARG A 293 -40.45 -10.98 -0.66
C ARG A 293 -39.54 -12.10 -1.16
N LEU A 294 -39.23 -12.12 -2.45
CA LEU A 294 -38.20 -12.99 -3.02
C LEU A 294 -37.04 -12.12 -3.55
N PRO A 295 -35.79 -12.35 -3.08
CA PRO A 295 -34.61 -11.69 -3.64
C PRO A 295 -34.50 -12.02 -5.15
N SER A 296 -34.07 -11.06 -5.97
CA SER A 296 -33.77 -11.22 -7.41
C SER A 296 -34.93 -11.22 -8.42
N MET A 297 -36.20 -11.09 -7.99
CA MET A 297 -37.32 -10.97 -8.94
C MET A 297 -37.59 -9.52 -9.39
N ALA A 298 -37.83 -9.33 -10.68
CA ALA A 298 -38.49 -8.13 -11.20
C ALA A 298 -40.01 -8.37 -11.13
N GLY A 299 -40.71 -7.62 -10.27
CA GLY A 299 -42.15 -7.76 -10.09
C GLY A 299 -42.72 -6.61 -9.27
N ILE A 300 -43.98 -6.30 -9.53
CA ILE A 300 -44.71 -5.18 -8.91
C ILE A 300 -45.03 -5.53 -7.44
N LEU A 301 -44.21 -5.04 -6.51
CA LEU A 301 -44.42 -5.12 -5.07
C LEU A 301 -44.23 -3.71 -4.49
N GLU A 302 -45.33 -3.01 -4.22
CA GLU A 302 -45.28 -1.58 -3.93
C GLU A 302 -46.00 -1.16 -2.65
N ASN A 303 -45.40 -0.18 -1.96
CA ASN A 303 -46.08 0.56 -0.90
C ASN A 303 -46.94 1.69 -1.49
N LYS A 304 -47.99 2.14 -0.77
CA LYS A 304 -48.97 3.15 -1.26
C LYS A 304 -48.33 4.42 -1.83
N SER A 305 -47.17 4.83 -1.29
CA SER A 305 -46.42 6.01 -1.75
C SER A 305 -45.77 5.83 -3.13
N GLN A 306 -45.30 4.62 -3.46
CA GLN A 306 -44.69 4.28 -4.75
C GLN A 306 -45.75 4.25 -5.84
N LEU A 307 -46.90 3.62 -5.55
CA LEU A 307 -48.05 3.59 -6.46
C LEU A 307 -48.53 5.01 -6.81
N LYS A 308 -48.67 5.87 -5.80
CA LYS A 308 -49.01 7.29 -6.00
C LYS A 308 -48.00 8.00 -6.92
N ARG A 309 -46.71 7.67 -6.80
CA ARG A 309 -45.64 8.24 -7.62
C ARG A 309 -45.72 7.76 -9.07
N ARG A 310 -46.01 6.48 -9.30
CA ARG A 310 -46.22 5.89 -10.65
C ARG A 310 -47.42 6.50 -11.34
N ILE A 311 -48.59 6.51 -10.70
CA ILE A 311 -49.82 7.10 -11.27
C ILE A 311 -49.60 8.58 -11.61
N LYS A 312 -48.92 9.34 -10.75
CA LYS A 312 -48.60 10.75 -11.01
C LYS A 312 -47.65 10.92 -12.20
N MET A 313 -46.69 10.00 -12.38
CA MET A 313 -45.77 10.02 -13.52
C MET A 313 -46.49 9.66 -14.82
N ILE A 314 -47.28 8.59 -14.82
CA ILE A 314 -48.11 8.13 -15.96
C ILE A 314 -49.06 9.25 -16.39
N ALA A 315 -49.78 9.86 -15.46
CA ALA A 315 -50.74 10.93 -15.76
C ALA A 315 -50.10 12.21 -16.32
N LYS A 316 -48.82 12.45 -16.04
CA LYS A 316 -48.08 13.64 -16.49
C LYS A 316 -47.03 13.32 -17.56
N PHE A 317 -47.04 12.11 -18.11
CA PHE A 317 -46.04 11.67 -19.06
C PHE A 317 -46.09 12.51 -20.34
N LYS A 318 -44.91 12.92 -20.82
CA LYS A 318 -44.73 13.63 -22.09
C LYS A 318 -43.56 12.99 -22.82
N LYS A 319 -43.71 12.73 -24.13
CA LYS A 319 -42.61 12.26 -24.97
C LYS A 319 -41.46 13.27 -24.92
N THR A 320 -40.24 12.77 -24.70
CA THR A 320 -39.08 13.62 -24.43
C THR A 320 -38.36 14.00 -25.71
N SER A 321 -37.97 15.27 -25.82
CA SER A 321 -37.15 15.78 -26.93
C SER A 321 -35.72 15.24 -26.87
N ARG A 322 -35.13 15.01 -28.05
CA ARG A 322 -33.75 14.50 -28.23
C ARG A 322 -32.69 15.42 -27.58
N THR A 323 -32.92 16.74 -27.55
CA THR A 323 -31.99 17.73 -26.97
C THR A 323 -31.84 17.61 -25.45
N ARG A 324 -32.93 17.34 -24.71
CA ARG A 324 -32.87 17.07 -23.26
C ARG A 324 -32.19 15.74 -22.94
N GLY A 325 -32.11 14.83 -23.91
CA GLY A 325 -31.35 13.58 -23.77
C GLY A 325 -29.84 13.80 -23.78
N ALA A 326 -29.34 14.69 -24.64
CA ALA A 326 -27.92 14.99 -24.76
C ALA A 326 -27.36 15.67 -23.50
N GLY A 327 -28.06 16.68 -22.96
CA GLY A 327 -27.63 17.35 -21.73
C GLY A 327 -27.59 16.42 -20.51
N ALA A 328 -28.51 15.45 -20.45
CA ALA A 328 -28.50 14.43 -19.39
C ALA A 328 -27.33 13.44 -19.51
N MET A 329 -26.91 13.12 -20.73
CA MET A 329 -25.76 12.27 -21.00
C MET A 329 -24.45 12.96 -20.60
N LEU A 330 -24.29 14.24 -20.96
CA LEU A 330 -23.13 15.05 -20.56
C LEU A 330 -23.04 15.17 -19.02
N LEU A 331 -24.17 15.41 -18.35
CA LEU A 331 -24.21 15.43 -16.90
C LEU A 331 -23.79 14.08 -16.29
N LEU A 332 -24.29 12.96 -16.83
CA LEU A 332 -23.94 11.63 -16.34
C LEU A 332 -22.45 11.33 -16.55
N ALA A 333 -21.88 11.72 -17.70
CA ALA A 333 -20.46 11.57 -18.00
C ALA A 333 -19.59 12.41 -17.07
N ALA A 334 -19.93 13.69 -16.87
CA ALA A 334 -19.23 14.56 -15.93
C ALA A 334 -19.27 14.02 -14.51
N LEU A 335 -20.43 13.53 -14.07
CA LEU A 335 -20.57 12.91 -12.75
C LEU A 335 -19.78 11.61 -12.63
N ALA A 336 -19.70 10.81 -13.71
CA ALA A 336 -18.89 9.61 -13.76
C ALA A 336 -17.40 9.94 -13.55
N CYS A 337 -16.86 10.97 -14.21
CA CYS A 337 -15.45 11.37 -14.03
C CYS A 337 -15.11 11.85 -12.61
N VAL A 338 -16.10 12.37 -11.87
CA VAL A 338 -15.92 12.86 -10.49
C VAL A 338 -16.06 11.72 -9.46
N VAL A 339 -16.91 10.74 -9.74
CA VAL A 339 -17.35 9.71 -8.77
C VAL A 339 -16.70 8.34 -9.02
N LEU A 340 -16.36 8.02 -10.27
CA LEU A 340 -15.74 6.74 -10.64
C LEU A 340 -14.21 6.85 -10.70
N THR A 341 -13.62 7.82 -10.00
CA THR A 341 -12.17 7.96 -9.86
C THR A 341 -11.77 7.93 -8.38
N ASN A 342 -10.58 7.44 -8.07
CA ASN A 342 -10.00 7.54 -6.72
C ASN A 342 -9.38 8.94 -6.50
N ALA A 343 -9.10 9.26 -5.25
CA ALA A 343 -8.37 10.48 -4.92
C ALA A 343 -7.00 10.46 -5.60
N TYR A 344 -6.52 11.61 -6.06
CA TYR A 344 -5.18 11.71 -6.66
C TYR A 344 -4.13 11.58 -5.57
N VAL A 345 -3.23 10.61 -5.72
CA VAL A 345 -2.00 10.55 -4.95
C VAL A 345 -0.92 11.23 -5.79
N ALA A 346 -0.33 12.29 -5.26
CA ALA A 346 0.88 12.84 -5.86
C ALA A 346 1.96 11.76 -5.69
N LYS A 347 2.42 11.19 -6.80
CA LYS A 347 3.61 10.36 -6.80
C LYS A 347 4.79 11.31 -6.68
N ALA A 348 5.66 11.09 -5.71
CA ALA A 348 6.97 11.72 -5.69
C ALA A 348 7.79 11.15 -6.87
N ASP A 349 8.71 11.95 -7.41
CA ASP A 349 9.61 11.56 -8.51
C ASP A 349 10.71 10.56 -8.07
N PHE A 350 10.63 10.12 -6.82
CA PHE A 350 11.45 9.13 -6.14
C PHE A 350 10.54 8.21 -5.31
N ILE A 351 11.07 7.06 -4.86
CA ILE A 351 10.38 6.14 -3.95
C ILE A 351 11.15 6.02 -2.64
N PHE A 352 10.43 5.70 -1.57
CA PHE A 352 11.05 5.35 -0.30
C PHE A 352 11.26 3.83 -0.22
N GLY A 353 12.44 3.42 0.23
CA GLY A 353 12.72 2.04 0.59
C GLY A 353 11.99 1.60 1.86
N THR A 354 12.41 0.47 2.45
CA THR A 354 11.83 -0.03 3.70
C THR A 354 12.35 0.79 4.89
N PRO A 355 11.47 1.42 5.71
CA PRO A 355 11.90 2.12 6.90
C PRO A 355 12.50 1.14 7.92
N THR A 356 13.69 1.45 8.41
CA THR A 356 14.47 0.62 9.33
C THR A 356 14.68 1.37 10.65
N ASN A 357 14.45 0.68 11.78
CA ASN A 357 14.70 1.24 13.10
C ASN A 357 16.22 1.30 13.35
N LEU A 358 16.73 2.35 14.00
CA LEU A 358 18.17 2.49 14.28
C LEU A 358 18.71 1.54 15.37
N GLY A 359 17.88 0.63 15.88
CA GLY A 359 18.27 -0.44 16.78
C GLY A 359 18.35 0.00 18.25
N PRO A 360 18.54 -0.97 19.17
CA PRO A 360 18.46 -0.75 20.62
C PRO A 360 19.67 -0.03 21.22
N LEU A 361 20.68 0.23 20.38
CA LEU A 361 21.89 0.96 20.75
C LEU A 361 21.63 2.47 20.65
N VAL A 362 21.06 2.89 19.51
CA VAL A 362 20.71 4.28 19.26
C VAL A 362 19.40 4.63 19.94
N ASN A 363 18.37 3.78 19.80
CA ASN A 363 17.10 3.95 20.48
C ASN A 363 17.13 3.36 21.89
N SER A 364 16.22 3.83 22.74
CA SER A 364 16.11 3.42 24.14
C SER A 364 14.66 3.04 24.48
N PRO A 365 14.40 2.44 25.66
CA PRO A 365 13.02 2.20 26.12
C PRO A 365 12.22 3.47 26.45
N THR A 366 12.80 4.66 26.29
CA THR A 366 12.14 5.95 26.53
C THR A 366 12.01 6.72 25.21
N TRP A 367 11.76 8.02 25.27
CA TRP A 367 11.59 8.83 24.07
C TRP A 367 12.96 9.16 23.45
N ASP A 368 13.12 8.85 22.17
CA ASP A 368 14.26 9.24 21.33
C ASP A 368 13.76 9.89 20.04
N GLY A 369 14.31 11.05 19.70
CA GLY A 369 13.72 11.89 18.67
C GLY A 369 14.63 12.96 18.11
N THR A 370 14.07 13.75 17.18
CA THR A 370 14.71 14.93 16.56
C THR A 370 16.13 14.65 16.04
N PRO A 371 16.28 13.72 15.08
CA PRO A 371 17.56 13.40 14.50
C PRO A 371 18.14 14.58 13.71
N SER A 372 19.46 14.68 13.69
CA SER A 372 20.22 15.63 12.88
C SER A 372 21.56 15.02 12.48
N ILE A 373 21.74 14.78 11.18
CA ILE A 373 22.92 14.12 10.60
C ILE A 373 23.93 15.13 10.06
N THR A 374 25.23 14.89 10.26
CA THR A 374 26.31 15.67 9.62
C THR A 374 26.44 15.35 8.13
N ALA A 375 27.06 16.23 7.35
CA ALA A 375 27.13 16.08 5.89
C ALA A 375 27.98 14.86 5.43
N ASP A 376 28.94 14.43 6.25
CA ASP A 376 29.69 13.20 6.03
C ASP A 376 28.89 11.93 6.37
N GLY A 377 27.71 12.07 6.98
CA GLY A 377 26.88 10.95 7.40
C GLY A 377 27.46 10.16 8.59
N LEU A 378 28.47 10.68 9.30
CA LEU A 378 29.20 9.92 10.33
C LEU A 378 28.81 10.26 11.76
N SER A 379 28.13 11.38 11.99
CA SER A 379 27.66 11.79 13.32
C SER A 379 26.16 12.10 13.30
N LEU A 380 25.40 11.40 14.14
CA LEU A 380 23.97 11.63 14.33
C LEU A 380 23.72 12.22 15.70
N PHE A 381 23.23 13.46 15.72
CA PHE A 381 22.76 14.15 16.91
C PHE A 381 21.27 13.89 17.08
N PHE A 382 20.83 13.70 18.31
CA PHE A 382 19.43 13.44 18.59
C PHE A 382 19.11 13.74 20.06
N ASN A 383 17.83 13.83 20.38
CA ASN A 383 17.37 14.03 21.75
C ASN A 383 16.88 12.73 22.37
N SER A 384 17.16 12.55 23.66
CA SER A 384 16.79 11.35 24.39
C SER A 384 16.39 11.66 25.82
N GLN A 385 15.45 10.88 26.35
CA GLN A 385 15.09 10.84 27.77
C GLN A 385 15.72 9.65 28.50
N ARG A 386 16.80 9.07 27.95
CA ARG A 386 17.51 7.96 28.60
C ARG A 386 18.11 8.40 29.94
N SER A 387 18.33 7.42 30.81
CA SER A 387 18.93 7.67 32.13
C SER A 387 20.39 8.12 32.01
N GLY A 388 20.85 8.94 32.98
CA GLY A 388 22.20 9.52 32.98
C GLY A 388 22.29 10.94 32.42
N GLY A 389 21.14 11.51 32.06
CA GLY A 389 20.97 12.89 31.61
C GLY A 389 21.03 14.00 32.67
N TYR A 390 20.99 15.25 32.21
CA TYR A 390 20.94 16.48 33.02
C TYR A 390 19.53 17.07 33.14
N GLY A 391 18.65 16.76 32.19
CA GLY A 391 17.29 17.28 32.12
C GLY A 391 16.28 16.22 31.64
N HIS A 392 15.17 16.68 31.07
CA HIS A 392 14.18 15.78 30.46
C HIS A 392 14.61 15.41 29.05
N TYR A 393 14.81 16.40 28.18
CA TYR A 393 15.38 16.20 26.85
C TYR A 393 16.83 16.63 26.90
N ASP A 394 17.73 15.69 26.68
CA ASP A 394 19.14 15.96 26.53
C ASP A 394 19.58 15.62 25.12
N VAL A 395 20.57 16.36 24.63
CA VAL A 395 21.20 16.11 23.35
C VAL A 395 22.27 15.03 23.52
N TYR A 396 22.21 14.03 22.67
CA TYR A 396 23.18 12.95 22.51
C TYR A 396 23.76 12.98 21.10
N VAL A 397 24.95 12.39 20.95
CA VAL A 397 25.57 12.14 19.66
C VAL A 397 26.01 10.68 19.58
N THR A 398 25.71 10.01 18.47
CA THR A 398 26.32 8.73 18.11
C THR A 398 27.16 8.90 16.84
N THR A 399 28.20 8.08 16.71
CA THR A 399 29.17 8.16 15.60
C THR A 399 29.43 6.80 15.00
N ARG A 400 29.89 6.76 13.75
CA ARG A 400 30.29 5.56 13.02
C ARG A 400 31.53 5.81 12.17
N GLY A 401 32.26 4.75 11.80
CA GLY A 401 33.49 4.86 11.02
C GLY A 401 33.27 5.20 9.55
N SER A 402 32.20 4.66 8.97
CA SER A 402 31.76 4.86 7.60
C SER A 402 30.24 4.80 7.50
N THR A 403 29.65 5.20 6.37
CA THR A 403 28.19 5.18 6.17
C THR A 403 27.59 3.77 6.13
N SER A 404 28.41 2.73 5.94
CA SER A 404 28.02 1.32 6.03
C SER A 404 28.20 0.71 7.42
N ASP A 405 28.95 1.36 8.30
CA ASP A 405 29.19 0.84 9.64
C ASP A 405 27.96 1.03 10.55
N PRO A 406 27.73 0.12 11.51
CA PRO A 406 26.73 0.34 12.54
C PRO A 406 27.06 1.58 13.38
N TRP A 407 26.02 2.22 13.90
CA TRP A 407 26.17 3.31 14.87
C TRP A 407 26.87 2.84 16.15
N GLY A 408 27.65 3.73 16.77
CA GLY A 408 28.30 3.50 18.05
C GLY A 408 27.41 3.83 19.26
N GLU A 409 27.97 3.65 20.45
CA GLU A 409 27.33 4.03 21.72
C GLU A 409 27.06 5.54 21.77
N PRO A 410 25.82 5.98 22.04
CA PRO A 410 25.51 7.40 22.15
C PRO A 410 26.18 8.06 23.36
N VAL A 411 26.76 9.24 23.14
CA VAL A 411 27.46 10.05 24.13
C VAL A 411 26.63 11.30 24.44
N ASN A 412 26.38 11.57 25.73
CA ASN A 412 25.72 12.79 26.17
C ASN A 412 26.64 14.00 25.95
N LEU A 413 26.12 15.13 25.45
CA LEU A 413 26.90 16.34 25.15
C LEU A 413 27.34 17.15 26.39
N GLY A 414 27.05 16.65 27.58
CA GLY A 414 27.56 17.19 28.83
C GLY A 414 26.86 18.47 29.30
N PRO A 415 27.25 19.00 30.46
CA PRO A 415 26.52 20.06 31.16
C PRO A 415 26.67 21.45 30.54
N THR A 416 27.54 21.61 29.54
CA THR A 416 27.68 22.86 28.78
C THR A 416 26.49 23.05 27.83
N VAL A 417 26.09 21.97 27.16
CA VAL A 417 24.96 21.97 26.23
C VAL A 417 23.68 21.59 26.98
N ASN A 418 23.69 20.49 27.72
CA ASN A 418 22.53 19.97 28.45
C ASN A 418 22.40 20.60 29.83
N THR A 419 21.18 20.99 30.20
CA THR A 419 20.85 21.61 31.48
C THR A 419 19.63 20.92 32.11
N SER A 420 19.19 21.39 33.28
CA SER A 420 17.92 20.93 33.86
C SER A 420 16.68 21.46 33.12
N ALA A 421 16.87 22.33 32.12
CA ALA A 421 15.82 22.83 31.26
C ALA A 421 15.42 21.77 30.22
N LEU A 422 14.50 22.12 29.32
CA LEU A 422 14.25 21.34 28.11
C LEU A 422 15.26 21.80 27.06
N ASP A 423 16.16 20.90 26.63
CA ASP A 423 17.21 21.19 25.66
C ASP A 423 17.07 20.21 24.48
N GLY A 424 16.42 20.67 23.41
CA GLY A 424 15.86 19.81 22.37
C GLY A 424 16.04 20.32 20.94
N ASN A 425 15.48 19.57 20.01
CA ASN A 425 15.23 19.94 18.61
C ASN A 425 16.52 20.45 17.94
N THR A 426 17.55 19.62 18.02
CA THR A 426 18.89 20.00 17.62
C THR A 426 19.12 19.90 16.12
N MET A 427 19.90 20.84 15.59
CA MET A 427 20.36 20.83 14.23
C MET A 427 21.86 21.14 14.15
N ILE A 428 22.62 20.19 13.62
CA ILE A 428 24.05 20.33 13.39
C ILE A 428 24.30 20.96 12.01
N SER A 429 25.29 21.86 11.93
CA SER A 429 25.76 22.39 10.64
C SER A 429 26.46 21.30 9.80
N PRO A 430 26.51 21.45 8.47
CA PRO A 430 27.15 20.46 7.58
C PRO A 430 28.59 20.09 7.97
N ASP A 431 29.37 21.06 8.46
CA ASP A 431 30.76 20.89 8.90
C ASP A 431 30.90 20.27 10.31
N GLY A 432 29.79 20.06 11.02
CA GLY A 432 29.79 19.53 12.38
C GLY A 432 30.29 20.50 13.44
N LEU A 433 30.47 21.80 13.15
CA LEU A 433 31.11 22.76 14.07
C LEU A 433 30.15 23.70 14.79
N THR A 434 28.90 23.82 14.32
CA THR A 434 27.89 24.70 14.89
C THR A 434 26.61 23.92 15.16
N LEU A 435 26.18 23.89 16.42
CA LEU A 435 24.95 23.24 16.85
C LEU A 435 23.92 24.29 17.21
N HIS A 436 22.79 24.28 16.52
CA HIS A 436 21.58 25.00 16.91
C HIS A 436 20.70 24.05 17.70
N PHE A 437 20.07 24.55 18.75
CA PHE A 437 19.11 23.77 19.53
C PHE A 437 18.12 24.70 20.20
N THR A 438 16.97 24.16 20.56
CA THR A 438 15.89 24.91 21.19
C THR A 438 15.90 24.65 22.70
N SER A 439 15.81 25.72 23.49
CA SER A 439 15.85 25.62 24.94
C SER A 439 14.92 26.62 25.62
N ASN A 440 14.34 26.21 26.75
CA ASN A 440 13.61 27.10 27.67
C ASN A 440 14.46 27.48 28.90
N ARG A 441 15.80 27.44 28.78
CA ARG A 441 16.72 27.80 29.85
C ARG A 441 16.54 29.27 30.29
N PRO A 442 16.80 29.59 31.58
CA PRO A 442 16.68 30.95 32.07
C PRO A 442 17.57 31.95 31.29
N GLY A 443 17.03 33.15 31.04
CA GLY A 443 17.73 34.22 30.31
C GLY A 443 17.38 34.29 28.82
N GLY A 444 16.42 33.48 28.36
CA GLY A 444 15.77 33.60 27.06
C GLY A 444 14.82 34.80 26.92
N HIS A 445 14.27 34.98 25.72
CA HIS A 445 13.31 36.03 25.36
C HIS A 445 11.86 35.61 25.54
N GLY A 446 11.56 34.30 25.48
CA GLY A 446 10.20 33.78 25.43
C GLY A 446 10.02 32.41 26.08
N GLY A 447 9.18 31.57 25.46
CA GLY A 447 8.91 30.22 25.95
C GLY A 447 10.08 29.28 25.64
N TRP A 448 10.15 28.86 24.38
CA TRP A 448 11.29 28.15 23.81
C TRP A 448 12.05 29.12 22.92
N ASP A 449 13.38 29.12 23.02
CA ASP A 449 14.24 29.99 22.24
C ASP A 449 15.33 29.19 21.53
N ILE A 450 15.79 29.72 20.40
CA ILE A 450 16.90 29.13 19.65
C ILE A 450 18.24 29.58 20.26
N TYR A 451 19.07 28.62 20.62
CA TYR A 451 20.44 28.79 21.08
C TYR A 451 21.42 28.21 20.06
N VAL A 452 22.62 28.79 20.01
CA VAL A 452 23.73 28.33 19.19
C VAL A 452 24.96 28.08 20.05
N THR A 453 25.65 26.97 19.81
CA THR A 453 26.99 26.71 20.35
C THR A 453 27.92 26.26 19.24
N THR A 454 29.21 26.58 19.39
CA THR A 454 30.25 26.28 18.40
C THR A 454 31.43 25.55 19.03
N ARG A 455 32.20 24.86 18.21
CA ARG A 455 33.49 24.25 18.55
C ARG A 455 34.50 24.49 17.43
N ALA A 456 35.80 24.47 17.76
CA ALA A 456 36.85 24.77 16.78
C ALA A 456 37.12 23.59 15.82
N THR A 457 37.04 22.37 16.33
CA THR A 457 37.12 21.12 15.56
C THR A 457 36.09 20.11 16.08
N THR A 458 35.87 19.03 15.34
CA THR A 458 34.91 17.97 15.73
C THR A 458 35.31 17.21 17.01
N ASN A 459 36.55 17.38 17.49
CA ASN A 459 37.06 16.78 18.72
C ASN A 459 37.13 17.76 19.90
N ASP A 460 36.89 19.05 19.67
CA ASP A 460 36.93 20.06 20.73
C ASP A 460 35.59 20.14 21.47
N ASP A 461 35.67 20.61 22.72
CA ASP A 461 34.50 20.88 23.54
C ASP A 461 33.63 22.00 22.94
N TRP A 462 32.33 21.89 23.15
CA TRP A 462 31.36 22.94 22.81
C TRP A 462 31.56 24.18 23.68
N SER A 463 31.44 25.35 23.05
CA SER A 463 31.41 26.62 23.76
C SER A 463 30.09 26.84 24.51
N THR A 464 30.07 27.81 25.42
CA THR A 464 28.84 28.18 26.13
C THR A 464 27.76 28.63 25.13
N PRO A 465 26.56 28.01 25.14
CA PRO A 465 25.49 28.38 24.21
C PRO A 465 25.06 29.85 24.33
N VAL A 466 24.85 30.48 23.18
CA VAL A 466 24.42 31.87 23.04
C VAL A 466 23.00 31.89 22.47
N ASN A 467 22.10 32.64 23.09
CA ASN A 467 20.75 32.86 22.56
C ASN A 467 20.84 33.71 21.28
N LEU A 468 20.14 33.34 20.20
CA LEU A 468 20.20 34.09 18.92
C LEU A 468 19.62 35.51 19.01
N GLY A 469 18.78 35.79 20.01
CA GLY A 469 18.19 37.10 20.23
C GLY A 469 17.23 37.56 19.14
N SER A 470 16.73 38.79 19.30
CA SER A 470 15.85 39.45 18.32
C SER A 470 16.62 39.79 17.02
N PRO A 471 15.99 39.70 15.83
CA PRO A 471 14.56 39.42 15.57
C PRO A 471 14.20 37.94 15.43
N VAL A 472 15.16 37.02 15.61
CA VAL A 472 14.91 35.58 15.50
C VAL A 472 14.09 35.08 16.68
N ASN A 473 14.60 35.25 17.90
CA ASN A 473 13.85 34.93 19.11
C ASN A 473 12.95 36.11 19.52
N THR A 474 11.73 35.77 19.91
CA THR A 474 10.66 36.69 20.29
C THR A 474 10.18 36.38 21.72
N SER A 475 9.11 37.05 22.17
CA SER A 475 8.46 36.69 23.44
C SER A 475 7.62 35.40 23.35
N ASP A 476 7.39 34.91 22.13
CA ASP A 476 6.64 33.70 21.87
C ASP A 476 7.59 32.48 21.93
N SER A 477 7.25 31.36 21.29
CA SER A 477 8.13 30.18 21.17
C SER A 477 8.71 30.12 19.76
N ASP A 478 10.02 30.00 19.69
CA ASP A 478 10.83 29.96 18.47
C ASP A 478 11.76 28.75 18.55
N GLY A 479 11.74 27.86 17.55
CA GLY A 479 12.39 26.56 17.63
C GLY A 479 12.79 25.92 16.31
N ASP A 480 13.39 24.74 16.41
CA ASP A 480 13.74 23.84 15.30
C ASP A 480 14.54 24.54 14.18
N ALA A 481 15.54 25.32 14.61
CA ALA A 481 16.34 26.13 13.72
C ALA A 481 17.30 25.30 12.85
N LEU A 482 17.25 25.54 11.55
CA LEU A 482 18.14 24.99 10.55
C LEU A 482 18.78 26.09 9.72
N VAL A 483 20.10 26.00 9.55
CA VAL A 483 20.85 26.87 8.66
C VAL A 483 21.09 26.16 7.33
N SER A 484 20.86 26.85 6.20
CA SER A 484 21.17 26.32 4.86
C SER A 484 22.66 26.01 4.70
N ALA A 485 23.02 25.14 3.75
CA ALA A 485 24.40 24.72 3.53
C ALA A 485 25.39 25.88 3.28
N ASN A 486 24.93 26.96 2.62
CA ASN A 486 25.73 28.17 2.39
C ASN A 486 25.80 29.12 3.60
N GLY A 487 25.10 28.82 4.70
CA GLY A 487 25.08 29.63 5.90
C GLY A 487 24.22 30.89 5.84
N LEU A 488 23.49 31.17 4.76
CA LEU A 488 22.85 32.47 4.52
C LEU A 488 21.34 32.52 4.82
N LEU A 489 20.69 31.36 4.96
CA LEU A 489 19.28 31.24 5.30
C LEU A 489 19.13 30.49 6.64
N LEU A 490 18.24 30.97 7.49
CA LEU A 490 17.84 30.32 8.73
C LEU A 490 16.35 30.00 8.65
N PHE A 491 16.02 28.73 8.51
CA PHE A 491 14.65 28.22 8.62
C PHE A 491 14.38 27.83 10.06
N PHE A 492 13.21 28.16 10.58
CA PHE A 492 12.81 27.82 11.93
C PHE A 492 11.28 27.92 12.05
N ASP A 493 10.69 27.33 13.07
CA ASP A 493 9.26 27.50 13.33
C ASP A 493 8.99 28.41 14.53
N SER A 494 7.83 29.06 14.48
CA SER A 494 7.43 30.03 15.48
C SER A 494 5.92 30.17 15.58
N ASN A 495 5.42 30.39 16.80
CA ASN A 495 4.04 30.77 17.07
C ASN A 495 3.83 32.28 17.22
N ARG A 496 4.77 33.09 16.69
CA ARG A 496 4.67 34.55 16.65
C ARG A 496 3.39 35.03 15.96
N SER A 497 2.90 36.18 16.40
CA SER A 497 1.69 36.78 15.82
C SER A 497 1.82 37.08 14.32
N GLY A 498 0.74 36.88 13.55
CA GLY A 498 0.70 37.17 12.11
C GLY A 498 0.89 35.95 11.20
N GLY A 499 1.08 34.75 11.76
CA GLY A 499 1.01 33.48 11.04
C GLY A 499 -0.41 33.02 10.67
N TYR A 500 -0.48 31.88 9.98
CA TYR A 500 -1.68 31.18 9.53
C TYR A 500 -2.16 30.14 10.55
N GLY A 501 -1.23 29.52 11.25
CA GLY A 501 -1.44 28.38 12.14
C GLY A 501 -1.05 28.63 13.60
N SER A 502 -0.87 27.53 14.34
CA SER A 502 -0.36 27.59 15.73
C SER A 502 1.15 27.76 15.78
N ASN A 503 1.90 26.98 15.00
CA ASN A 503 3.28 27.29 14.62
C ASN A 503 3.31 27.34 13.10
N ASP A 504 4.12 28.25 12.59
CA ASP A 504 4.39 28.44 11.18
C ASP A 504 5.90 28.43 10.93
N ILE A 505 6.30 28.07 9.72
CA ILE A 505 7.69 28.11 9.28
C ILE A 505 8.04 29.51 8.78
N TYR A 506 9.16 30.02 9.29
CA TYR A 506 9.77 31.30 8.94
C TYR A 506 11.16 31.10 8.37
N VAL A 507 11.62 32.08 7.58
CA VAL A 507 12.98 32.18 7.07
C VAL A 507 13.58 33.54 7.39
N SER A 508 14.77 33.57 7.98
CA SER A 508 15.61 34.77 8.10
C SER A 508 16.80 34.69 7.16
N THR A 509 17.28 35.83 6.72
CA THR A 509 18.39 35.95 5.77
C THR A 509 19.50 36.83 6.33
N ARG A 510 20.73 36.60 5.85
CA ARG A 510 21.89 37.46 6.11
C ARG A 510 22.80 37.52 4.88
N ASN A 511 23.60 38.57 4.75
CA ASN A 511 24.46 38.76 3.57
C ASN A 511 25.76 37.96 3.64
N SER A 512 26.26 37.68 4.85
CA SER A 512 27.45 36.88 5.10
C SER A 512 27.31 36.09 6.40
N THR A 513 28.17 35.10 6.62
CA THR A 513 28.15 34.27 7.83
C THR A 513 28.51 35.01 9.11
N ASP A 514 29.11 36.19 8.99
CA ASP A 514 29.48 37.07 10.11
C ASP A 514 28.39 38.09 10.46
N ASP A 515 27.41 38.27 9.57
CA ASP A 515 26.31 39.21 9.79
C ASP A 515 25.24 38.62 10.72
N SER A 516 24.55 39.51 11.43
CA SER A 516 23.35 39.15 12.19
C SER A 516 22.20 38.76 11.26
N TRP A 517 21.32 37.89 11.75
CA TRP A 517 20.09 37.50 11.07
C TRP A 517 19.13 38.68 10.92
N GLY A 518 18.56 38.83 9.72
CA GLY A 518 17.56 39.85 9.40
C GLY A 518 16.16 39.53 9.94
N GLU A 519 15.20 40.41 9.64
CA GLU A 519 13.79 40.21 10.00
C GLU A 519 13.23 38.93 9.34
N PRO A 520 12.67 37.98 10.12
CA PRO A 520 12.16 36.75 9.56
C PRO A 520 10.88 36.95 8.74
N ALA A 521 10.82 36.32 7.57
CA ALA A 521 9.65 36.27 6.70
C ALA A 521 8.91 34.94 6.87
N ASN A 522 7.57 34.99 6.95
CA ASN A 522 6.73 33.79 6.94
C ASN A 522 6.77 33.16 5.52
N LEU A 523 6.85 31.83 5.41
CA LEU A 523 6.88 31.15 4.10
C LEU A 523 5.55 31.16 3.32
N GLY A 524 4.52 31.86 3.82
CA GLY A 524 3.26 32.10 3.13
C GLY A 524 2.31 30.92 3.16
N SER A 525 1.08 31.12 2.65
CA SER A 525 0.00 30.12 2.69
C SER A 525 0.18 28.93 1.73
N THR A 526 1.24 28.94 0.91
CA THR A 526 1.61 27.78 0.10
C THR A 526 2.29 26.72 0.96
N VAL A 527 3.27 27.14 1.76
CA VAL A 527 3.98 26.24 2.67
C VAL A 527 3.21 26.10 3.97
N ASN A 528 2.89 27.20 4.64
CA ASN A 528 2.14 27.22 5.90
C ASN A 528 0.63 27.07 5.67
N SER A 529 -0.08 26.64 6.70
CA SER A 529 -1.49 26.32 6.68
C SER A 529 -2.18 26.80 7.97
N SER A 530 -3.49 26.58 8.10
CA SER A 530 -4.17 26.82 9.38
C SER A 530 -3.85 25.77 10.46
N ALA A 531 -3.01 24.79 10.14
CA ALA A 531 -2.61 23.71 11.01
C ALA A 531 -1.33 24.12 11.78
N LEU A 532 -0.68 23.17 12.45
CA LEU A 532 0.68 23.36 12.96
C LEU A 532 1.65 22.93 11.87
N ASP A 533 2.59 23.80 11.53
CA ASP A 533 3.66 23.57 10.57
C ASP A 533 5.02 23.88 11.23
N ALA A 534 5.83 22.85 11.44
CA ALA A 534 7.02 22.93 12.30
C ALA A 534 8.16 22.01 11.84
N SER A 535 9.30 22.10 12.53
CA SER A 535 10.48 21.25 12.32
C SER A 535 10.97 21.21 10.86
N PRO A 536 11.32 22.37 10.28
CA PRO A 536 11.81 22.43 8.90
C PRO A 536 13.17 21.73 8.75
N ASN A 537 13.31 20.98 7.65
CA ASN A 537 14.54 20.35 7.21
C ASN A 537 14.74 20.58 5.70
N ILE A 538 15.90 21.08 5.29
CA ILE A 538 16.18 21.48 3.90
C ILE A 538 17.30 20.61 3.35
N SER A 539 17.17 20.19 2.08
CA SER A 539 18.23 19.50 1.35
C SER A 539 19.47 20.38 1.16
N ALA A 540 20.62 19.74 0.91
CA ALA A 540 21.90 20.43 0.78
C ALA A 540 21.92 21.48 -0.36
N ASP A 541 21.18 21.23 -1.45
CA ASP A 541 20.97 22.15 -2.57
C ASP A 541 19.98 23.30 -2.27
N GLY A 542 19.24 23.21 -1.16
CA GLY A 542 18.23 24.18 -0.78
C GLY A 542 16.93 24.12 -1.60
N LEU A 543 16.71 23.07 -2.41
CA LEU A 543 15.58 22.96 -3.34
C LEU A 543 14.41 22.14 -2.79
N THR A 544 14.65 21.33 -1.75
CA THR A 544 13.63 20.49 -1.09
C THR A 544 13.52 20.89 0.38
N LEU A 545 12.30 21.15 0.83
CA LEU A 545 11.97 21.40 2.24
C LEU A 545 11.03 20.30 2.73
N ILE A 546 11.46 19.57 3.75
CA ILE A 546 10.69 18.58 4.51
C ILE A 546 10.28 19.21 5.84
N PHE A 547 9.04 19.04 6.27
CA PHE A 547 8.56 19.59 7.52
C PHE A 547 7.43 18.74 8.10
N MET A 548 7.20 18.89 9.40
CA MET A 548 6.13 18.21 10.12
C MET A 548 4.84 19.04 10.09
N SER A 549 3.69 18.39 9.85
CA SER A 549 2.40 19.07 9.88
C SER A 549 1.23 18.14 10.24
N ASN A 550 0.24 18.69 10.94
CA ASN A 550 -1.06 18.05 11.18
C ASN A 550 -2.16 18.56 10.22
N ARG A 551 -1.76 19.11 9.06
CA ARG A 551 -2.71 19.58 8.04
C ARG A 551 -3.61 18.45 7.50
N PRO A 552 -4.84 18.77 7.05
CA PRO A 552 -5.71 17.77 6.44
C PRO A 552 -5.08 17.07 5.23
N GLY A 553 -5.26 15.76 5.14
CA GLY A 553 -4.69 14.93 4.06
C GLY A 553 -3.52 14.06 4.48
N GLY A 554 -3.14 14.12 5.76
CA GLY A 554 -2.19 13.23 6.42
C GLY A 554 -2.71 11.82 6.75
N SER A 555 -1.82 10.97 7.26
CA SER A 555 -2.09 9.59 7.68
C SER A 555 -2.33 9.49 9.19
N GLY A 556 -1.65 10.33 9.98
CA GLY A 556 -1.66 10.29 11.45
C GLY A 556 -1.99 11.62 12.12
N ALA A 557 -1.57 11.76 13.38
CA ALA A 557 -1.76 12.98 14.16
C ALA A 557 -0.81 14.11 13.67
N PHE A 558 0.41 13.72 13.32
CA PHE A 558 1.41 14.54 12.64
C PHE A 558 2.08 13.66 11.58
N ASP A 559 2.36 14.26 10.44
CA ASP A 559 3.00 13.59 9.32
C ASP A 559 4.14 14.45 8.77
N LEU A 560 5.05 13.82 8.04
CA LEU A 560 6.05 14.49 7.24
C LEU A 560 5.48 14.89 5.86
N TRP A 561 5.71 16.15 5.53
CA TRP A 561 5.34 16.78 4.27
C TRP A 561 6.58 17.35 3.59
N MET A 562 6.54 17.42 2.27
CA MET A 562 7.64 17.92 1.46
C MET A 562 7.13 18.93 0.44
N THR A 563 7.90 19.99 0.21
CA THR A 563 7.72 20.93 -0.90
C THR A 563 9.04 21.17 -1.61
N THR A 564 8.97 21.55 -2.88
CA THR A 564 10.12 21.74 -3.76
C THR A 564 10.05 23.09 -4.47
N ARG A 565 11.18 23.56 -4.98
CA ARG A 565 11.30 24.74 -5.85
C ARG A 565 12.39 24.51 -6.89
N ALA A 566 12.30 25.19 -8.03
CA ALA A 566 13.23 25.00 -9.14
C ALA A 566 14.61 25.64 -8.86
N THR A 567 14.63 26.80 -8.21
CA THR A 567 15.87 27.46 -7.76
C THR A 567 15.69 28.03 -6.36
N THR A 568 16.78 28.44 -5.71
CA THR A 568 16.70 29.04 -4.36
C THR A 568 15.98 30.39 -4.31
N ASP A 569 15.73 31.01 -5.46
CA ASP A 569 15.02 32.28 -5.58
C ASP A 569 13.54 32.09 -6.00
N ASP A 570 13.15 30.88 -6.39
CA ASP A 570 11.78 30.58 -6.79
C ASP A 570 10.85 30.28 -5.60
N ASP A 571 9.55 30.47 -5.84
CA ASP A 571 8.50 30.12 -4.90
C ASP A 571 8.42 28.61 -4.66
N TRP A 572 8.11 28.23 -3.42
CA TRP A 572 7.82 26.84 -3.04
C TRP A 572 6.56 26.31 -3.72
N SER A 573 6.58 25.04 -4.09
CA SER A 573 5.43 24.31 -4.64
C SER A 573 4.44 23.91 -3.54
N THR A 574 3.27 23.39 -3.93
CA THR A 574 2.28 22.90 -2.95
C THR A 574 2.82 21.66 -2.23
N PRO A 575 2.86 21.63 -0.89
CA PRO A 575 3.40 20.49 -0.16
C PRO A 575 2.65 19.18 -0.42
N VAL A 576 3.41 18.10 -0.53
CA VAL A 576 2.95 16.71 -0.68
C VAL A 576 3.25 15.91 0.58
N ASN A 577 2.32 15.04 0.97
CA ASN A 577 2.55 14.10 2.07
C ASN A 577 3.46 12.96 1.59
N LEU A 578 4.43 12.54 2.41
CA LEU A 578 5.42 11.51 2.05
C LEU A 578 4.88 10.08 1.91
N GLY A 579 3.57 9.88 2.04
CA GLY A 579 2.90 8.61 1.75
C GLY A 579 3.06 7.55 2.85
N PRO A 580 2.38 6.39 2.71
CA PRO A 580 2.22 5.41 3.79
C PRO A 580 3.50 4.67 4.18
N THR A 581 4.55 4.71 3.34
CA THR A 581 5.85 4.14 3.69
C THR A 581 6.52 4.94 4.82
N VAL A 582 6.50 6.27 4.69
CA VAL A 582 7.11 7.17 5.67
C VAL A 582 6.12 7.62 6.74
N ASN A 583 4.86 7.86 6.37
CA ASN A 583 3.83 8.33 7.29
C ASN A 583 2.86 7.22 7.67
N THR A 584 2.68 7.01 8.97
CA THR A 584 1.80 6.02 9.55
C THR A 584 0.56 6.68 10.17
N SER A 585 -0.30 5.89 10.81
CA SER A 585 -1.39 6.45 11.63
C SER A 585 -0.91 6.98 12.99
N ALA A 586 0.34 6.68 13.37
CA ALA A 586 0.97 7.20 14.59
C ALA A 586 1.52 8.62 14.36
N PHE A 587 2.36 9.09 15.28
CA PHE A 587 3.16 10.28 15.07
C PHE A 587 4.33 9.97 14.13
N ASP A 588 4.48 10.76 13.07
CA ASP A 588 5.68 10.79 12.22
C ASP A 588 6.10 12.24 12.02
N GLY A 589 7.34 12.57 12.39
CA GLY A 589 7.78 13.95 12.44
C GLY A 589 9.28 14.08 12.61
N THR A 590 9.73 15.33 12.73
CA THR A 590 11.13 15.73 12.99
C THR A 590 12.14 14.93 12.13
N ALA A 591 12.37 15.42 10.92
CA ALA A 591 13.20 14.72 9.94
C ALA A 591 14.55 15.40 9.71
N SER A 592 15.53 14.61 9.26
CA SER A 592 16.82 15.06 8.78
C SER A 592 17.22 14.27 7.55
N ILE A 593 17.30 14.95 6.41
CA ILE A 593 17.81 14.37 5.16
C ILE A 593 19.33 14.36 5.17
N SER A 594 19.94 13.28 4.68
CA SER A 594 21.38 13.20 4.45
C SER A 594 21.82 14.20 3.37
N ALA A 595 23.08 14.63 3.42
CA ALA A 595 23.59 15.64 2.49
C ALA A 595 23.60 15.20 1.02
N ASP A 596 23.70 13.90 0.76
CA ASP A 596 23.57 13.28 -0.56
C ASP A 596 22.11 13.09 -1.00
N GLY A 597 21.14 13.39 -0.15
CA GLY A 597 19.71 13.23 -0.41
C GLY A 597 19.22 11.78 -0.45
N SER A 598 20.08 10.80 -0.15
CA SER A 598 19.77 9.36 -0.31
C SER A 598 19.08 8.73 0.89
N THR A 599 19.11 9.36 2.06
CA THR A 599 18.57 8.81 3.31
C THR A 599 17.81 9.87 4.09
N LEU A 600 16.62 9.51 4.56
CA LEU A 600 15.83 10.32 5.48
C LEU A 600 15.84 9.67 6.87
N TYR A 601 16.38 10.39 7.85
CA TYR A 601 16.24 10.05 9.27
C TYR A 601 15.03 10.77 9.84
N PHE A 602 14.22 10.11 10.65
CA PHE A 602 13.02 10.71 11.21
C PHE A 602 12.56 10.05 12.51
N MET A 603 11.75 10.77 13.28
CA MET A 603 11.11 10.27 14.48
C MET A 603 9.75 9.64 14.15
N SER A 604 9.49 8.46 14.70
CA SER A 604 8.22 7.77 14.50
C SER A 604 7.78 6.98 15.73
N GLY A 605 6.46 7.03 16.00
CA GLY A 605 5.77 6.16 16.95
C GLY A 605 5.25 4.86 16.35
N ARG A 606 5.78 4.45 15.18
CA ARG A 606 5.36 3.21 14.51
C ARG A 606 5.72 1.97 15.33
N SER A 607 4.99 0.88 15.09
CA SER A 607 5.27 -0.41 15.70
C SER A 607 6.64 -0.97 15.28
N GLY A 608 7.30 -1.69 16.18
CA GLY A 608 8.64 -2.26 15.95
C GLY A 608 9.77 -1.46 16.62
N GLY A 609 9.42 -0.37 17.30
CA GLY A 609 10.31 0.42 18.13
C GLY A 609 10.55 -0.13 19.55
N TYR A 610 11.40 0.57 20.31
CA TYR A 610 11.77 0.27 21.69
C TYR A 610 11.05 1.19 22.69
N GLY A 611 10.74 2.41 22.29
CA GLY A 611 10.07 3.43 23.08
C GLY A 611 8.72 3.88 22.50
N ALA A 612 8.18 4.98 23.04
CA ALA A 612 6.96 5.60 22.51
C ALA A 612 7.21 6.33 21.17
N HIS A 613 8.42 6.86 21.01
CA HIS A 613 8.94 7.44 19.79
C HIS A 613 10.40 7.03 19.65
N ASP A 614 10.75 6.58 18.46
CA ASP A 614 12.09 6.11 18.15
C ASP A 614 12.61 6.79 16.87
N LEU A 615 13.92 6.69 16.67
CA LEU A 615 14.60 7.09 15.44
C LEU A 615 14.56 5.96 14.41
N TRP A 616 14.16 6.35 13.21
CA TRP A 616 14.08 5.50 12.03
C TRP A 616 14.86 6.15 10.89
N GLN A 617 15.29 5.32 9.95
CA GLN A 617 15.84 5.76 8.68
C GLN A 617 15.09 5.10 7.53
N VAL A 618 15.07 5.75 6.38
CA VAL A 618 14.55 5.19 5.14
C VAL A 618 15.36 5.69 3.95
N SER A 619 15.66 4.80 3.01
CA SER A 619 16.32 5.17 1.76
C SER A 619 15.38 5.95 0.86
N ILE A 620 15.90 6.97 0.18
CA ILE A 620 15.28 7.70 -0.91
C ILE A 620 15.91 7.17 -2.18
N LEU A 621 15.12 6.49 -3.01
CA LEU A 621 15.57 5.82 -4.21
C LEU A 621 15.06 6.56 -5.46
N PRO A 622 15.91 6.87 -6.43
CA PRO A 622 15.48 7.46 -7.69
C PRO A 622 14.62 6.47 -8.48
N VAL A 623 13.70 6.99 -9.30
CA VAL A 623 13.01 6.19 -10.31
C VAL A 623 13.87 6.18 -11.58
N VAL A 624 14.67 5.13 -11.77
CA VAL A 624 15.65 5.03 -12.88
C VAL A 624 15.09 4.39 -14.16
N ASP A 625 13.95 3.70 -14.09
CA ASP A 625 13.17 3.28 -15.26
C ASP A 625 12.41 4.50 -15.80
N LEU A 626 13.14 5.35 -16.54
CA LEU A 626 12.63 6.61 -17.04
C LEU A 626 11.49 6.38 -18.03
N ASN A 627 11.51 5.27 -18.77
CA ASN A 627 10.53 5.00 -19.81
C ASN A 627 9.26 4.24 -19.32
N GLY A 628 9.35 3.62 -18.14
CA GLY A 628 8.26 2.95 -17.44
C GLY A 628 7.94 1.54 -17.97
N ASP A 629 8.88 0.87 -18.63
CA ASP A 629 8.70 -0.49 -19.17
C ASP A 629 9.10 -1.60 -18.18
N GLY A 630 9.55 -1.22 -16.99
CA GLY A 630 9.98 -2.10 -15.91
C GLY A 630 11.44 -2.53 -16.03
N LYS A 631 12.24 -1.92 -16.93
CA LYS A 631 13.66 -2.22 -17.12
C LYS A 631 14.48 -0.94 -17.01
N VAL A 632 15.74 -1.08 -16.59
CA VAL A 632 16.74 -0.01 -16.67
C VAL A 632 17.70 -0.41 -17.78
N ASP A 633 17.48 0.13 -18.98
CA ASP A 633 18.21 -0.27 -20.18
C ASP A 633 18.57 0.92 -21.08
N PHE A 634 19.04 0.61 -22.29
CA PHE A 634 19.45 1.63 -23.25
C PHE A 634 18.30 2.55 -23.73
N ASN A 635 17.04 2.16 -23.54
CA ASN A 635 15.88 3.00 -23.81
C ASN A 635 15.72 4.11 -22.77
N ASP A 636 16.08 3.87 -21.51
CA ASP A 636 16.11 4.92 -20.47
C ASP A 636 17.20 5.93 -20.76
N PHE A 637 18.39 5.46 -21.14
CA PHE A 637 19.46 6.34 -21.62
C PHE A 637 18.99 7.19 -22.81
N ARG A 638 18.25 6.60 -23.76
CA ARG A 638 17.71 7.35 -24.91
C ARG A 638 16.70 8.42 -24.46
N LYS A 639 15.87 8.12 -23.46
CA LYS A 639 14.91 9.09 -22.91
C LYS A 639 15.66 10.23 -22.24
N LEU A 640 16.64 9.95 -21.39
CA LEU A 640 17.50 10.96 -20.76
C LEU A 640 18.16 11.86 -21.83
N ALA A 641 18.79 11.26 -22.85
CA ALA A 641 19.43 11.99 -23.94
C ALA A 641 18.47 12.86 -24.78
N GLN A 642 17.20 12.47 -24.89
CA GLN A 642 16.18 13.26 -25.59
C GLN A 642 15.88 14.59 -24.89
N TYR A 643 15.99 14.62 -23.55
CA TYR A 643 15.69 15.78 -22.72
C TYR A 643 16.93 16.52 -22.23
N TRP A 644 18.12 16.16 -22.72
CA TRP A 644 19.39 16.78 -22.34
C TRP A 644 19.34 18.32 -22.38
N GLY A 645 19.67 18.96 -21.25
CA GLY A 645 19.67 20.40 -21.06
C GLY A 645 18.29 21.05 -20.94
N GLN A 646 17.22 20.27 -20.68
CA GLN A 646 15.85 20.76 -20.52
C GLN A 646 15.32 20.44 -19.12
N TYR A 647 14.35 21.23 -18.66
CA TYR A 647 13.55 20.93 -17.47
C TYR A 647 12.52 19.84 -17.82
N ASP A 648 12.78 18.60 -17.41
CA ASP A 648 11.82 17.50 -17.45
C ASP A 648 11.93 16.66 -16.16
N PRO A 649 11.03 16.89 -15.18
CA PRO A 649 11.01 16.15 -13.92
C PRO A 649 10.88 14.63 -14.05
N SER A 650 10.47 14.11 -15.21
CA SER A 650 10.38 12.66 -15.43
C SER A 650 11.70 11.98 -15.76
N CYS A 651 12.77 12.76 -15.99
CA CYS A 651 14.11 12.28 -16.31
C CYS A 651 15.22 12.98 -15.50
N ASP A 652 14.86 13.99 -14.72
CA ASP A 652 15.72 14.73 -13.79
C ASP A 652 15.65 14.02 -12.43
N ILE A 653 16.60 13.10 -12.23
CA ILE A 653 16.66 12.15 -11.12
C ILE A 653 17.78 12.48 -10.14
N ALA A 654 18.67 13.40 -10.48
CA ALA A 654 19.83 13.78 -9.68
C ALA A 654 20.06 15.31 -9.70
N PRO A 655 20.51 15.91 -8.58
CA PRO A 655 20.77 15.30 -7.28
C PRO A 655 19.48 14.87 -6.56
N LEU A 656 19.60 13.87 -5.69
CA LEU A 656 18.48 13.43 -4.86
C LEU A 656 18.08 14.54 -3.86
N PRO A 657 16.80 14.62 -3.46
CA PRO A 657 15.73 13.65 -3.75
C PRO A 657 14.95 13.93 -5.06
N SER A 658 14.99 15.14 -5.61
CA SER A 658 14.02 15.58 -6.64
C SER A 658 14.63 16.11 -7.95
N GLY A 659 15.94 16.01 -8.14
CA GLY A 659 16.63 16.65 -9.27
C GLY A 659 16.93 18.13 -9.04
N ASP A 660 17.68 18.75 -9.95
CA ASP A 660 18.02 20.19 -9.90
C ASP A 660 17.28 21.04 -10.95
N GLY A 661 16.30 20.45 -11.64
CA GLY A 661 15.48 21.08 -12.65
C GLY A 661 16.09 21.01 -14.06
N ILE A 662 17.20 20.30 -14.28
CA ILE A 662 17.77 20.18 -15.62
C ILE A 662 18.37 18.79 -15.85
N VAL A 663 17.97 18.14 -16.94
CA VAL A 663 18.55 16.85 -17.31
C VAL A 663 20.00 17.05 -17.77
N ASP A 664 20.97 16.58 -17.00
CA ASP A 664 22.40 16.80 -17.22
C ASP A 664 23.31 15.60 -16.87
N GLU A 665 24.60 15.86 -16.68
CA GLU A 665 25.62 14.85 -16.37
C GLU A 665 25.37 14.14 -15.03
N LYS A 666 24.76 14.81 -14.04
CA LYS A 666 24.43 14.21 -12.75
C LYS A 666 23.39 13.12 -12.91
N ASP A 667 22.35 13.35 -13.71
CA ASP A 667 21.33 12.35 -14.00
C ASP A 667 21.92 11.17 -14.74
N LEU A 668 22.80 11.44 -15.71
CA LEU A 668 23.48 10.39 -16.45
C LEU A 668 24.35 9.54 -15.53
N ASN A 669 25.09 10.14 -14.61
CA ASN A 669 25.93 9.41 -13.67
C ASN A 669 25.06 8.52 -12.75
N LEU A 670 23.96 9.05 -12.21
CA LEU A 670 23.05 8.27 -11.38
C LEU A 670 22.38 7.13 -12.16
N LEU A 671 21.94 7.39 -13.40
CA LEU A 671 21.41 6.35 -14.28
C LEU A 671 22.48 5.29 -14.59
N ALA A 672 23.73 5.72 -14.84
CA ALA A 672 24.84 4.83 -15.17
C ALA A 672 25.20 3.91 -14.00
N GLU A 673 25.13 4.37 -12.75
CA GLU A 673 25.34 3.53 -11.55
C GLU A 673 24.36 2.35 -11.51
N HIS A 674 23.12 2.55 -11.97
CA HIS A 674 22.09 1.51 -12.01
C HIS A 674 22.19 0.67 -13.28
N LEU A 675 22.50 1.29 -14.43
CA LEU A 675 22.66 0.62 -15.72
C LEU A 675 23.91 -0.28 -15.78
N LEU A 676 24.96 0.07 -15.04
CA LEU A 676 26.27 -0.60 -15.05
C LEU A 676 26.56 -1.38 -13.76
N LYS A 677 25.57 -1.58 -12.88
CA LYS A 677 25.78 -2.35 -11.63
C LYS A 677 26.20 -3.78 -11.97
N GLU A 678 27.49 -4.07 -11.86
CA GLU A 678 28.00 -5.44 -11.95
C GLU A 678 27.63 -6.19 -10.67
N LEU A 679 27.00 -7.37 -10.82
CA LEU A 679 26.70 -8.28 -9.71
C LEU A 679 28.00 -8.79 -9.09
N GLN A 680 28.37 -8.28 -7.91
CA GLN A 680 29.58 -8.69 -7.19
C GLN A 680 29.20 -9.69 -6.07
N PRO A 681 29.63 -10.96 -6.13
CA PRO A 681 29.38 -11.90 -5.05
C PRO A 681 30.28 -11.61 -3.84
N VAL A 682 29.80 -11.91 -2.63
CA VAL A 682 30.60 -11.83 -1.38
C VAL A 682 31.59 -13.00 -1.23
N ALA A 683 31.34 -14.10 -1.93
CA ALA A 683 32.26 -15.23 -2.02
C ALA A 683 32.05 -15.98 -3.35
N HIS A 684 33.15 -16.43 -3.96
CA HIS A 684 33.10 -17.10 -5.27
C HIS A 684 34.18 -18.18 -5.38
N TRP A 685 33.75 -19.45 -5.46
CA TRP A 685 34.63 -20.58 -5.75
C TRP A 685 34.41 -21.05 -7.18
N ARG A 686 35.38 -20.77 -8.05
CA ARG A 686 35.34 -21.24 -9.44
C ARG A 686 35.55 -22.75 -9.56
N LEU A 687 36.28 -23.37 -8.62
CA LEU A 687 36.63 -24.80 -8.65
C LEU A 687 37.43 -25.21 -9.90
N ASP A 688 38.29 -24.29 -10.37
CA ASP A 688 39.14 -24.40 -11.56
C ASP A 688 40.53 -25.03 -11.27
N GLU A 689 40.83 -25.31 -10.01
CA GLU A 689 42.13 -25.79 -9.58
C GLU A 689 42.47 -27.15 -10.24
N VAL A 690 43.77 -27.37 -10.47
CA VAL A 690 44.27 -28.58 -11.12
C VAL A 690 44.80 -29.62 -10.13
N GLU A 691 45.19 -29.19 -8.94
CA GLU A 691 45.73 -30.01 -7.85
C GLU A 691 45.65 -29.28 -6.50
N GLY A 692 45.84 -30.00 -5.41
CA GLY A 692 45.88 -29.43 -4.05
C GLY A 692 44.59 -29.65 -3.26
N SER A 693 44.63 -29.27 -1.98
CA SER A 693 43.56 -29.50 -1.00
C SER A 693 42.81 -28.23 -0.61
N ILE A 694 42.94 -27.16 -1.39
CA ILE A 694 42.31 -25.86 -1.17
C ILE A 694 41.48 -25.50 -2.41
N ALA A 695 40.24 -25.06 -2.20
CA ALA A 695 39.40 -24.41 -3.19
C ALA A 695 39.46 -22.90 -2.89
N GLU A 696 40.02 -22.11 -3.79
CA GLU A 696 40.25 -20.69 -3.57
C GLU A 696 38.94 -19.90 -3.73
N ASP A 697 38.68 -18.98 -2.80
CA ASP A 697 37.65 -17.95 -2.96
C ASP A 697 38.25 -16.79 -3.75
N CYS A 698 37.85 -16.60 -5.01
CA CYS A 698 38.51 -15.65 -5.90
C CYS A 698 38.12 -14.18 -5.69
N ILE A 699 37.18 -13.91 -4.80
CA ILE A 699 36.75 -12.54 -4.43
C ILE A 699 37.15 -12.22 -2.99
N GLY A 700 36.96 -13.17 -2.07
CA GLY A 700 37.25 -13.00 -0.66
C GLY A 700 38.55 -13.68 -0.20
N ASN A 701 38.59 -14.02 1.07
CA ASN A 701 39.65 -14.82 1.71
C ASN A 701 39.05 -16.05 2.42
N ASN A 702 37.91 -16.56 1.92
CA ASN A 702 37.16 -17.64 2.56
C ASN A 702 37.46 -19.01 1.96
N ASP A 703 38.73 -19.29 1.68
CA ASP A 703 39.16 -20.52 1.01
C ASP A 703 38.58 -21.78 1.65
N GLY A 704 38.08 -22.68 0.81
CA GLY A 704 37.54 -23.97 1.20
C GLY A 704 38.65 -25.01 1.38
N THR A 705 38.58 -25.81 2.45
CA THR A 705 39.46 -26.98 2.62
C THR A 705 38.76 -28.22 2.11
N LEU A 706 39.42 -28.95 1.21
CA LEU A 706 38.92 -30.22 0.67
C LEU A 706 39.20 -31.36 1.64
N ASN A 707 38.22 -32.24 1.82
CA ASN A 707 38.28 -33.45 2.64
C ASN A 707 37.84 -34.63 1.78
N GLY A 708 38.43 -35.82 2.01
CA GLY A 708 38.21 -37.01 1.18
C GLY A 708 39.24 -37.19 0.06
N ASN A 709 38.99 -38.15 -0.84
CA ASN A 709 39.82 -38.48 -2.01
C ASN A 709 39.32 -37.79 -3.29
N HIS A 710 39.02 -36.50 -3.18
CA HIS A 710 38.55 -35.63 -4.24
C HIS A 710 39.40 -35.66 -5.53
N VAL A 711 38.74 -35.41 -6.67
CA VAL A 711 39.40 -35.36 -7.98
C VAL A 711 39.05 -34.06 -8.71
N TRP A 712 40.04 -33.21 -8.92
CA TRP A 712 39.92 -32.02 -9.78
C TRP A 712 39.71 -32.42 -11.25
N LYS A 713 38.77 -31.76 -11.92
CA LYS A 713 38.42 -31.97 -13.33
C LYS A 713 38.58 -30.68 -14.15
N PRO A 714 39.81 -30.30 -14.50
CA PRO A 714 40.11 -29.00 -15.10
C PRO A 714 39.53 -28.78 -16.51
N THR A 715 38.90 -29.79 -17.11
CA THR A 715 38.28 -29.69 -18.45
C THR A 715 36.85 -30.21 -18.49
N ALA A 716 36.24 -30.53 -17.35
CA ALA A 716 34.89 -31.10 -17.29
C ALA A 716 33.86 -30.16 -16.67
N GLY A 717 34.26 -28.96 -16.25
CA GLY A 717 33.38 -27.91 -15.74
C GLY A 717 32.54 -27.25 -16.82
N ILE A 718 31.58 -26.45 -16.37
CA ILE A 718 30.76 -25.58 -17.19
C ILE A 718 31.47 -24.23 -17.42
N VAL A 719 32.19 -23.74 -16.41
CA VAL A 719 33.02 -22.54 -16.46
C VAL A 719 34.44 -22.93 -16.09
N GLY A 720 35.19 -23.49 -17.04
CA GLY A 720 36.55 -23.96 -16.81
C GLY A 720 36.61 -25.40 -16.26
N GLY A 721 37.08 -25.56 -15.03
CA GLY A 721 37.23 -26.81 -14.29
C GLY A 721 36.05 -27.10 -13.37
N ALA A 722 36.09 -28.22 -12.65
CA ALA A 722 35.10 -28.58 -11.65
C ALA A 722 35.71 -29.54 -10.64
N LEU A 723 35.05 -29.74 -9.49
CA LEU A 723 35.45 -30.76 -8.52
C LEU A 723 34.52 -31.98 -8.60
N GLU A 724 35.10 -33.18 -8.71
CA GLU A 724 34.37 -34.46 -8.64
C GLU A 724 34.34 -34.98 -7.20
N PHE A 725 33.14 -35.27 -6.73
CA PHE A 725 32.80 -35.85 -5.44
C PHE A 725 32.36 -37.31 -5.64
N ASP A 726 32.95 -38.22 -4.86
CA ASP A 726 32.75 -39.66 -4.98
C ASP A 726 31.46 -40.21 -4.32
N GLY A 727 30.73 -39.37 -3.59
CA GLY A 727 29.52 -39.75 -2.86
C GLY A 727 29.74 -40.58 -1.59
N ILE A 728 30.98 -40.63 -1.09
CA ILE A 728 31.35 -41.43 0.09
C ILE A 728 31.85 -40.52 1.22
N ASP A 729 32.89 -39.73 0.98
CA ASP A 729 33.50 -38.88 2.01
C ASP A 729 34.05 -37.54 1.49
N ASP A 730 33.89 -37.25 0.20
CA ASP A 730 34.34 -36.00 -0.39
C ASP A 730 33.47 -34.80 -0.02
N TYR A 731 34.07 -33.73 0.51
CA TYR A 731 33.39 -32.45 0.73
C TYR A 731 34.37 -31.27 0.87
N ILE A 732 33.89 -30.06 0.60
CA ILE A 732 34.61 -28.81 0.91
C ILE A 732 34.06 -28.23 2.21
N SER A 733 34.94 -27.80 3.11
CA SER A 733 34.57 -27.04 4.32
C SER A 733 35.12 -25.63 4.25
N THR A 734 34.24 -24.62 4.36
CA THR A 734 34.62 -23.21 4.36
C THR A 734 34.61 -22.62 5.78
N PRO A 735 35.29 -21.48 6.00
CA PRO A 735 35.02 -20.57 7.12
C PRO A 735 33.58 -20.03 7.11
N PHE A 736 33.23 -19.23 8.12
CA PHE A 736 31.97 -18.49 8.14
C PHE A 736 31.95 -17.44 7.04
N ILE A 737 30.88 -17.43 6.23
CA ILE A 737 30.69 -16.49 5.11
C ILE A 737 29.69 -15.41 5.53
N LEU A 738 28.43 -15.82 5.75
CA LEU A 738 27.33 -14.95 6.12
C LEU A 738 26.37 -15.66 7.08
N ASP A 739 25.63 -14.88 7.85
CA ASP A 739 24.55 -15.34 8.74
C ASP A 739 23.21 -15.10 8.03
N PRO A 740 22.49 -16.15 7.61
CA PRO A 740 21.13 -16.03 7.06
C PRO A 740 20.12 -15.32 7.98
N ALA A 741 20.42 -15.18 9.28
CA ALA A 741 19.60 -14.43 10.21
C ALA A 741 19.84 -12.91 10.15
N ALA A 742 20.98 -12.49 9.60
CA ALA A 742 21.43 -11.09 9.60
C ALA A 742 20.96 -10.30 8.37
N GLY A 743 20.59 -10.98 7.27
CA GLY A 743 20.17 -10.32 6.05
C GLY A 743 19.65 -11.29 4.98
N SER A 744 19.05 -10.72 3.94
CA SER A 744 18.73 -11.42 2.70
C SER A 744 20.00 -11.86 1.99
N PHE A 745 19.94 -12.94 1.20
CA PHE A 745 21.09 -13.40 0.42
C PHE A 745 20.65 -14.27 -0.76
N SER A 746 21.56 -14.48 -1.69
CA SER A 746 21.37 -15.41 -2.81
C SER A 746 22.58 -16.33 -2.97
N VAL A 747 22.35 -17.61 -3.30
CA VAL A 747 23.41 -18.60 -3.50
C VAL A 747 23.13 -19.43 -4.74
N PHE A 748 24.16 -19.66 -5.55
CA PHE A 748 24.10 -20.43 -6.79
C PHE A 748 25.28 -21.36 -6.93
N ALA A 749 25.06 -22.49 -7.60
CA ALA A 749 26.10 -23.44 -7.97
C ALA A 749 25.70 -24.17 -9.25
N TRP A 750 26.69 -24.55 -10.04
CA TRP A 750 26.49 -25.53 -11.10
C TRP A 750 26.71 -26.93 -10.56
N ILE A 751 25.82 -27.84 -10.90
CA ILE A 751 25.89 -29.24 -10.47
C ILE A 751 25.66 -30.21 -11.63
N LYS A 752 26.29 -31.38 -11.54
CA LYS A 752 26.00 -32.50 -12.45
C LYS A 752 26.12 -33.84 -11.74
N GLY A 753 25.06 -34.64 -11.82
CA GLY A 753 24.98 -35.93 -11.13
C GLY A 753 24.07 -35.84 -9.91
N GLY A 754 24.53 -36.39 -8.79
CA GLY A 754 23.78 -36.49 -7.55
C GLY A 754 22.83 -37.68 -7.51
N ALA A 755 22.46 -38.07 -6.30
CA ALA A 755 21.44 -39.06 -6.00
C ALA A 755 20.41 -38.48 -5.01
N ARG A 756 19.30 -39.17 -4.87
CA ARG A 756 18.20 -38.78 -3.98
C ARG A 756 18.70 -38.69 -2.53
N GLY A 757 18.45 -37.57 -1.87
CA GLY A 757 18.85 -37.32 -0.48
C GLY A 757 20.23 -36.67 -0.32
N GLN A 758 21.02 -36.54 -1.39
CA GLN A 758 22.35 -35.94 -1.33
C GLN A 758 22.32 -34.41 -1.27
N MET A 759 23.29 -33.83 -0.57
CA MET A 759 23.37 -32.42 -0.22
C MET A 759 24.36 -31.67 -1.11
N ILE A 760 24.00 -30.47 -1.54
CA ILE A 760 24.86 -29.59 -2.35
C ILE A 760 25.53 -28.57 -1.44
N ILE A 761 24.74 -27.81 -0.68
CA ILE A 761 25.23 -26.81 0.27
C ILE A 761 24.50 -26.94 1.60
N SER A 762 25.26 -27.04 2.68
CA SER A 762 24.74 -26.98 4.04
C SER A 762 25.60 -26.11 4.95
N GLN A 763 25.00 -25.61 6.03
CA GLN A 763 25.66 -24.78 7.03
C GLN A 763 25.90 -25.59 8.30
N LYS A 764 27.11 -25.48 8.85
CA LYS A 764 27.54 -26.16 10.06
C LYS A 764 26.81 -25.66 11.30
N ASP A 765 26.75 -26.51 12.33
CA ASP A 765 26.43 -26.07 13.67
C ASP A 765 27.55 -25.14 14.19
N SER A 766 27.19 -24.12 14.94
CA SER A 766 28.12 -23.19 15.57
C SER A 766 27.96 -23.22 17.08
N VAL A 767 29.07 -23.15 17.80
CA VAL A 767 29.10 -23.19 19.27
C VAL A 767 29.67 -21.88 19.78
N ASP A 768 28.84 -21.08 20.45
CA ASP A 768 29.26 -19.87 21.16
C ASP A 768 29.10 -20.08 22.67
N GLY A 769 30.22 -20.39 23.34
CA GLY A 769 30.24 -20.69 24.77
C GLY A 769 29.39 -21.90 25.15
N ARG A 770 28.22 -21.67 25.77
CA ARG A 770 27.25 -22.72 26.17
C ARG A 770 26.07 -22.87 25.23
N ASN A 771 25.92 -22.00 24.22
CA ASN A 771 24.80 -22.03 23.28
C ASN A 771 25.27 -22.62 21.95
N THR A 772 24.54 -23.61 21.45
CA THR A 772 24.77 -24.19 20.12
C THR A 772 23.68 -23.70 19.18
N LYS A 773 24.08 -22.95 18.15
CA LYS A 773 23.20 -22.59 17.03
C LYS A 773 23.26 -23.70 15.99
N LEU A 774 22.08 -24.18 15.59
CA LEU A 774 21.99 -25.33 14.70
C LEU A 774 22.12 -24.88 13.24
N GLY A 775 23.02 -25.54 12.53
CA GLY A 775 23.17 -25.54 11.09
C GLY A 775 21.88 -25.85 10.33
N CYS A 776 21.79 -25.35 9.10
CA CYS A 776 20.65 -25.60 8.21
C CYS A 776 21.10 -26.10 6.83
N ALA A 777 20.18 -26.68 6.07
CA ALA A 777 20.44 -27.18 4.73
C ALA A 777 19.95 -26.13 3.72
N TRP A 778 20.85 -25.68 2.85
CA TRP A 778 20.59 -24.59 1.92
C TRP A 778 20.05 -25.16 0.60
N LEU A 779 20.77 -26.10 -0.01
CA LEU A 779 20.40 -26.72 -1.29
C LEU A 779 20.67 -28.24 -1.24
N TRP A 780 19.66 -29.06 -1.55
CA TRP A 780 19.84 -30.51 -1.72
C TRP A 780 18.84 -31.14 -2.69
N ALA A 781 19.08 -32.39 -3.04
CA ALA A 781 18.18 -33.22 -3.82
C ALA A 781 17.25 -34.03 -2.91
N ASP A 782 15.93 -33.88 -3.04
CA ASP A 782 14.98 -34.59 -2.19
C ASP A 782 15.15 -36.12 -2.26
N SER A 783 14.77 -36.83 -1.19
CA SER A 783 14.94 -38.27 -1.10
C SER A 783 13.93 -39.07 -1.95
N SER A 784 12.88 -38.41 -2.47
CA SER A 784 11.78 -39.07 -3.16
C SER A 784 11.99 -39.13 -4.67
N TYR A 785 12.33 -38.00 -5.28
CA TYR A 785 12.40 -37.82 -6.73
C TYR A 785 13.72 -37.20 -7.19
N GLY A 786 14.57 -36.72 -6.28
CA GLY A 786 15.78 -35.98 -6.59
C GLY A 786 15.51 -34.54 -7.06
N ARG A 787 14.47 -33.92 -6.50
CA ARG A 787 14.08 -32.53 -6.80
C ARG A 787 14.86 -31.52 -5.96
N LEU A 788 15.05 -30.32 -6.47
CA LEU A 788 15.69 -29.26 -5.70
C LEU A 788 14.81 -28.83 -4.51
N ILE A 789 15.39 -28.71 -3.33
CA ILE A 789 14.68 -28.42 -2.08
C ILE A 789 15.59 -27.63 -1.13
N THR A 790 14.99 -26.75 -0.32
CA THR A 790 15.66 -26.02 0.76
C THR A 790 14.92 -26.15 2.08
N ARG A 791 15.66 -26.13 3.20
CA ARG A 791 15.12 -26.16 4.56
C ARG A 791 15.28 -24.80 5.17
N LEU A 792 16.46 -24.19 5.03
CA LEU A 792 16.93 -22.87 5.48
C LEU A 792 16.03 -22.17 6.55
N MET A 793 15.50 -22.89 7.53
CA MET A 793 14.44 -22.48 8.46
C MET A 793 14.31 -23.53 9.57
N HIS A 794 14.00 -23.11 10.78
CA HIS A 794 13.72 -24.02 11.89
C HIS A 794 12.25 -24.50 11.90
N PRO A 795 11.94 -25.70 12.42
CA PRO A 795 10.57 -26.13 12.66
C PRO A 795 9.79 -25.06 13.47
N PRO A 796 8.51 -24.79 13.14
CA PRO A 796 7.57 -25.68 12.45
C PRO A 796 7.50 -25.51 10.92
N PHE A 797 8.36 -24.69 10.29
CA PHE A 797 8.29 -24.44 8.86
C PHE A 797 8.69 -25.68 8.02
N HIS A 798 7.96 -25.91 6.94
CA HIS A 798 8.24 -27.01 6.01
C HIS A 798 9.36 -26.61 5.02
N PRO A 799 10.15 -27.58 4.54
CA PRO A 799 11.05 -27.36 3.42
C PRO A 799 10.30 -26.81 2.19
N LEU A 800 10.90 -25.88 1.46
CA LEU A 800 10.41 -25.45 0.15
C LEU A 800 10.91 -26.45 -0.89
N VAL A 801 9.98 -27.12 -1.56
CA VAL A 801 10.26 -28.19 -2.53
C VAL A 801 9.89 -27.70 -3.92
N SER A 802 10.80 -27.82 -4.88
CA SER A 802 10.52 -27.55 -6.29
C SER A 802 9.84 -28.71 -6.99
N GLU A 803 9.35 -28.47 -8.21
CA GLU A 803 8.91 -29.54 -9.12
C GLU A 803 10.04 -30.10 -10.00
N SER A 804 11.18 -29.40 -10.07
CA SER A 804 12.30 -29.69 -10.97
C SER A 804 13.23 -30.75 -10.40
N VAL A 805 13.47 -31.80 -11.19
CA VAL A 805 14.45 -32.87 -10.88
C VAL A 805 15.82 -32.41 -11.33
N ILE A 806 16.80 -32.45 -10.42
CA ILE A 806 18.18 -31.96 -10.67
C ILE A 806 19.22 -33.09 -10.70
N THR A 807 18.78 -34.34 -10.53
CA THR A 807 19.63 -35.55 -10.44
C THR A 807 19.52 -36.42 -11.69
N ASP A 808 19.26 -35.81 -12.85
CA ASP A 808 19.09 -36.52 -14.13
C ASP A 808 20.42 -36.77 -14.87
N GLY A 809 21.53 -36.29 -14.31
CA GLY A 809 22.89 -36.42 -14.84
C GLY A 809 23.30 -35.34 -15.86
N GLN A 810 22.45 -34.33 -16.12
CA GLN A 810 22.83 -33.14 -16.87
C GLN A 810 23.43 -32.06 -15.95
N TRP A 811 24.06 -31.05 -16.57
CA TRP A 811 24.45 -29.83 -15.85
C TRP A 811 23.20 -29.01 -15.56
N HIS A 812 23.07 -28.57 -14.31
CA HIS A 812 22.04 -27.63 -13.90
C HIS A 812 22.64 -26.48 -13.11
N HIS A 813 22.17 -25.26 -13.38
CA HIS A 813 22.44 -24.10 -12.53
C HIS A 813 21.36 -24.05 -11.46
N VAL A 814 21.70 -24.35 -10.21
CA VAL A 814 20.74 -24.41 -9.10
C VAL A 814 20.97 -23.29 -8.11
N GLY A 815 19.88 -22.73 -7.57
CA GLY A 815 20.00 -21.59 -6.68
C GLY A 815 18.89 -21.44 -5.66
N LEU A 816 19.23 -20.70 -4.61
CA LEU A 816 18.33 -20.27 -3.54
C LEU A 816 18.48 -18.76 -3.39
N VAL A 817 17.35 -18.05 -3.44
CA VAL A 817 17.25 -16.65 -3.03
C VAL A 817 16.41 -16.60 -1.75
N TYR A 818 16.95 -15.99 -0.70
CA TYR A 818 16.26 -15.77 0.57
C TYR A 818 16.05 -14.27 0.78
N ASP A 819 14.78 -13.87 0.83
CA ASP A 819 14.34 -12.51 1.09
C ASP A 819 13.86 -12.43 2.54
N LEU A 820 14.69 -11.88 3.42
CA LEU A 820 14.41 -11.72 4.85
C LEU A 820 13.34 -10.64 5.09
N GLU A 821 13.31 -9.59 4.27
CA GLU A 821 12.32 -8.50 4.41
C GLU A 821 10.92 -8.98 3.98
N GLY A 822 10.85 -9.64 2.83
CA GLY A 822 9.62 -10.23 2.33
C GLY A 822 9.24 -11.52 3.05
N LEU A 823 10.16 -12.14 3.80
CA LEU A 823 10.01 -13.44 4.46
C LEU A 823 9.68 -14.59 3.49
N HIS A 824 10.36 -14.67 2.35
CA HIS A 824 10.14 -15.71 1.33
C HIS A 824 11.45 -16.36 0.87
N ARG A 825 11.40 -17.65 0.52
CA ARG A 825 12.45 -18.34 -0.23
C ARG A 825 12.00 -18.60 -1.66
N TYR A 826 12.96 -18.58 -2.56
CA TYR A 826 12.80 -18.86 -3.98
C TYR A 826 13.86 -19.87 -4.40
N LEU A 827 13.45 -20.89 -5.16
CA LEU A 827 14.35 -21.87 -5.75
C LEU A 827 14.40 -21.67 -7.26
N TYR A 828 15.60 -21.75 -7.81
CA TYR A 828 15.87 -21.60 -9.23
C TYR A 828 16.59 -22.82 -9.79
N VAL A 829 16.23 -23.22 -11.01
CA VAL A 829 16.95 -24.21 -11.82
C VAL A 829 17.06 -23.66 -13.24
N ASP A 830 18.28 -23.61 -13.78
CA ASP A 830 18.61 -23.16 -15.14
C ASP A 830 18.06 -21.76 -15.44
N GLY A 831 18.20 -20.85 -14.46
CA GLY A 831 17.74 -19.45 -14.57
C GLY A 831 16.24 -19.25 -14.37
N VAL A 832 15.46 -20.32 -14.13
CA VAL A 832 13.99 -20.24 -13.99
C VAL A 832 13.57 -20.48 -12.54
N GLU A 833 12.65 -19.66 -12.03
CA GLU A 833 12.02 -19.88 -10.72
C GLU A 833 11.19 -21.18 -10.77
N VAL A 834 11.53 -22.14 -9.93
CA VAL A 834 10.89 -23.47 -9.87
C VAL A 834 10.12 -23.71 -8.58
N ALA A 835 10.29 -22.86 -7.57
CA ALA A 835 9.51 -22.88 -6.34
C ALA A 835 9.58 -21.53 -5.62
N LYS A 836 8.49 -21.15 -4.95
CA LYS A 836 8.42 -19.99 -4.08
C LYS A 836 7.51 -20.28 -2.88
N ASP A 837 7.85 -19.78 -1.70
CA ASP A 837 6.94 -19.80 -0.55
C ASP A 837 5.67 -18.97 -0.85
N THR A 838 4.50 -19.45 -0.46
CA THR A 838 3.22 -18.72 -0.64
C THR A 838 2.83 -17.89 0.58
N ASP A 839 3.50 -18.12 1.70
CA ASP A 839 3.25 -17.50 2.99
C ASP A 839 4.58 -17.04 3.59
N PRO A 840 4.61 -15.92 4.34
CA PRO A 840 5.78 -15.50 5.10
C PRO A 840 6.33 -16.63 5.97
N VAL A 841 7.60 -16.96 5.80
CA VAL A 841 8.33 -17.91 6.63
C VAL A 841 9.10 -17.15 7.73
N GLY A 842 9.34 -17.75 8.90
CA GLY A 842 10.05 -17.09 10.02
C GLY A 842 11.56 -16.78 9.78
N GLY A 843 12.33 -16.61 10.84
CA GLY A 843 13.78 -16.38 10.76
C GLY A 843 14.64 -17.66 10.74
N VAL A 844 15.86 -17.54 10.25
CA VAL A 844 16.95 -18.53 10.37
C VAL A 844 17.77 -18.23 11.64
N ASP A 845 18.41 -19.21 12.26
CA ASP A 845 19.30 -18.99 13.41
C ASP A 845 20.58 -19.84 13.29
N SER A 846 21.35 -19.61 12.21
CA SER A 846 22.53 -20.40 11.87
C SER A 846 23.70 -19.51 11.46
N ASN A 847 24.85 -19.65 12.12
CA ASN A 847 26.02 -18.82 11.88
C ASN A 847 27.33 -19.65 11.83
N GLY A 848 27.25 -20.90 11.37
CA GLY A 848 28.42 -21.72 11.09
C GLY A 848 28.97 -21.49 9.67
N GLY A 849 30.18 -21.99 9.39
CA GLY A 849 30.69 -22.06 8.02
C GLY A 849 29.94 -23.08 7.16
N LEU A 850 30.27 -23.18 5.87
CA LEU A 850 29.55 -24.03 4.93
C LEU A 850 30.26 -25.37 4.65
N HIS A 851 29.46 -26.32 4.21
CA HIS A 851 29.89 -27.57 3.58
C HIS A 851 29.33 -27.63 2.17
N PHE A 852 30.20 -27.87 1.19
CA PHE A 852 29.81 -28.20 -0.17
C PHE A 852 29.97 -29.70 -0.39
N GLY A 853 28.92 -30.34 -0.91
CA GLY A 853 28.89 -31.77 -1.22
C GLY A 853 28.50 -32.69 -0.06
N THR A 854 28.05 -32.19 1.10
CA THR A 854 27.56 -33.05 2.20
C THR A 854 26.68 -32.31 3.21
N SER A 855 26.07 -33.05 4.15
CA SER A 855 25.27 -32.48 5.24
C SER A 855 26.14 -31.94 6.37
N LYS A 856 25.57 -31.07 7.20
CA LYS A 856 26.23 -30.50 8.38
C LYS A 856 26.71 -31.52 9.42
N THR A 857 26.16 -32.73 9.40
CA THR A 857 26.50 -33.83 10.31
C THR A 857 27.36 -34.90 9.64
N LEU A 858 27.75 -34.70 8.37
CA LEU A 858 28.53 -35.64 7.57
C LEU A 858 27.86 -37.01 7.48
N ASP A 859 26.54 -37.03 7.24
CA ASP A 859 25.78 -38.28 7.13
C ASP A 859 26.22 -39.05 5.88
N ALA A 860 26.48 -40.35 6.01
CA ALA A 860 27.02 -41.18 4.92
C ALA A 860 26.14 -41.19 3.64
N GLU A 861 24.83 -40.98 3.76
CA GLU A 861 23.91 -40.93 2.62
C GLU A 861 23.79 -39.53 1.98
N ALA A 862 24.36 -38.51 2.60
CA ALA A 862 24.23 -37.11 2.18
C ALA A 862 25.37 -36.64 1.26
N PHE A 863 26.46 -37.39 1.15
CA PHE A 863 27.61 -37.04 0.30
C PHE A 863 27.21 -37.01 -1.17
N TRP A 864 27.54 -35.91 -1.86
CA TRP A 864 27.23 -35.70 -3.27
C TRP A 864 28.05 -36.64 -4.16
N PHE A 865 27.41 -37.27 -5.13
CA PHE A 865 28.08 -38.08 -6.15
C PHE A 865 28.01 -37.36 -7.50
N GLY A 866 29.10 -36.72 -7.94
CA GLY A 866 29.11 -36.00 -9.21
C GLY A 866 30.01 -34.78 -9.20
N LEU A 867 29.72 -33.81 -10.07
CA LEU A 867 30.49 -32.59 -10.21
C LEU A 867 29.75 -31.41 -9.57
N ILE A 868 30.49 -30.52 -8.93
CA ILE A 868 30.05 -29.17 -8.54
C ILE A 868 31.06 -28.18 -9.11
N ASP A 869 30.56 -27.04 -9.59
CA ASP A 869 31.32 -25.99 -10.25
C ASP A 869 30.71 -24.60 -9.91
N ASP A 870 31.52 -23.55 -10.03
CA ASP A 870 31.14 -22.12 -9.99
C ASP A 870 30.12 -21.75 -8.90
N ILE A 871 30.53 -21.89 -7.64
CA ILE A 871 29.70 -21.57 -6.47
C ILE A 871 29.82 -20.07 -6.17
N ARG A 872 28.68 -19.36 -6.17
CA ARG A 872 28.60 -17.91 -5.90
C ARG A 872 27.63 -17.62 -4.78
N ILE A 873 27.99 -16.68 -3.92
CA ILE A 873 27.14 -16.19 -2.83
C ILE A 873 27.07 -14.67 -2.90
N TYR A 874 25.86 -14.11 -2.82
CA TYR A 874 25.56 -12.68 -2.81
C TYR A 874 24.86 -12.34 -1.49
N ASP A 875 25.14 -11.17 -0.93
CA ASP A 875 24.49 -10.62 0.27
C ASP A 875 23.24 -9.77 -0.06
N GLU A 876 22.70 -9.92 -1.26
CA GLU A 876 21.48 -9.27 -1.73
C GLU A 876 20.50 -10.27 -2.36
N VAL A 877 19.25 -9.83 -2.53
CA VAL A 877 18.18 -10.58 -3.23
C VAL A 877 18.37 -10.38 -4.73
N LEU A 878 18.75 -11.44 -5.45
CA LEU A 878 18.78 -11.36 -6.92
C LEU A 878 17.39 -11.50 -7.51
N SER A 879 17.09 -10.64 -8.46
CA SER A 879 15.89 -10.69 -9.28
C SER A 879 15.90 -11.91 -10.22
N ALA A 880 14.73 -12.35 -10.66
CA ALA A 880 14.64 -13.47 -11.59
C ALA A 880 15.39 -13.24 -12.91
N GLU A 881 15.56 -11.98 -13.33
CA GLU A 881 16.32 -11.62 -14.54
C GLU A 881 17.84 -11.76 -14.29
N GLU A 882 18.35 -11.25 -13.17
CA GLU A 882 19.76 -11.41 -12.79
C GLU A 882 20.15 -12.89 -12.62
N VAL A 883 19.24 -13.71 -12.08
CA VAL A 883 19.45 -15.16 -11.95
C VAL A 883 19.48 -15.85 -13.31
N ALA A 884 18.68 -15.39 -14.27
CA ALA A 884 18.70 -15.93 -15.63
C ALA A 884 20.01 -15.60 -16.35
N ASP A 885 20.53 -14.39 -16.16
CA ASP A 885 21.82 -13.98 -16.73
C ASP A 885 23.00 -14.77 -16.12
N LEU A 886 22.94 -15.11 -14.84
CA LEU A 886 23.94 -15.99 -14.21
C LEU A 886 23.94 -17.43 -14.75
N ALA A 887 22.81 -17.88 -15.29
CA ALA A 887 22.66 -19.24 -15.82
C ALA A 887 23.10 -19.38 -17.29
N HIS A 888 23.45 -18.28 -17.96
CA HIS A 888 23.80 -18.19 -19.38
C HIS A 888 25.28 -17.84 -19.59
#